data_AF-A0A9N8VQQ0-F1
#
_entry.id   AF-A0A9N8VQQ0-F1
#
_cell.length_a   1.000
_cell.length_b   1.000
_cell.length_c   1.000
_cell.angle_alpha   90.00
_cell.angle_beta   90.00
_cell.angle_gamma   90.00
#
_symmetry.space_group_name_H-M   'P 1'
#
loop_
_entity.id
_entity.type
_entity.pdbx_description
1 polymer ?
#
loop_
_entity_poly.entity_id
_entity_poly.type
_entity_poly.pdbx_seq_one_letter_code
_entity_poly.pdbx_strand_id
1 'polypeptide(L)'
;MQAGSERKSKRANVTGKITCPHINLYLNQESPTAKIDSSAFKRQVVNYTLLCDSCDMKMPRVWVCLHSRCRATVCSGNTTSHMCTHFEAKHREDKGNRCHSIYVNPRTLTFWCYGCAIELNPFDKDDALSQDARYYLKTIVRCLQVKRNKVQQQFNDVPGLVGLKNLGNTCYASAALQCLSNTPALSDFFNYCDKYIPRNANPNRYPKYKLAEKFHEFMKAMWNGSSPIYAPVQLIGEIKKYNEVFRDYSQQDSVEFLRVVLDRLHEELPYPSQDLANNSSGAVRANSIVSSSFTNDDSSSTTSVSHDSNGFRTSSVSSLITVSEKHERKNSLPISVIKNSSNFCGVALINVWIESQEFSKEDHFYDLPIQIDKKFRVKSSDSGSSDSVVNSVVGFVGGILGISGKTLKLQDCLAAFCATEDLTGGDKYRCDRCKKLSDCKKTLRIIRLPEILCIQLKRFRYNSYISKIGTHVQFPMEDLDMRPYCKESLSKNMDEESAKYNLYGFIHHRGGSGSGHYIAYAKNPTDENWYEYDDTYVTKKSIAEISRLEAYVLFYQRTSPKKEDERREILDKINKDSSSTEAHFWISRLWFNRWRFMMTPGPISNYDFICSHGSINNKNCNKICDMVVKVPFGVYKTLSEKYGTDGSPPFLASSNGTPACMICQQDEMLLEHRRRKEKIDIDRLNSKDIGREEPWYMISTTWLKCWHIFIAGGLLPGSIDNTIFLREDGKPRSGMRRGIHYSAVNVKVWTYFEHSYGGGPIVVRAFPDLYSPPPSNS
;
A
#
# COMPACT_ATOMS: atom_id res chain seq x y z
N MET A 1 -3.89 64.48 31.07
CA MET A 1 -2.53 64.41 30.50
C MET A 1 -2.22 62.97 30.14
N GLN A 2 -1.77 62.79 28.89
CA GLN A 2 -1.05 61.66 28.26
C GLN A 2 -1.68 60.24 28.35
N ALA A 3 -2.48 59.80 27.38
CA ALA A 3 -2.19 59.49 25.95
C ALA A 3 -1.52 58.12 25.76
N GLY A 4 -2.30 57.19 25.19
CA GLY A 4 -1.85 55.86 24.76
C GLY A 4 -1.14 55.88 23.40
N SER A 5 -0.44 54.78 23.10
CA SER A 5 -0.07 54.42 21.75
C SER A 5 0.24 52.91 21.68
N GLU A 6 -0.51 52.26 20.81
CA GLU A 6 -0.28 50.94 20.25
C GLU A 6 1.17 50.81 19.73
N ARG A 7 1.84 49.68 20.02
CA ARG A 7 3.00 49.23 19.24
C ARG A 7 2.58 48.10 18.31
N LYS A 8 2.24 48.51 17.09
CA LYS A 8 2.00 47.68 15.91
C LYS A 8 3.10 46.64 15.72
N SER A 9 2.69 45.38 15.56
CA SER A 9 3.45 44.34 14.87
C SER A 9 3.75 44.82 13.44
N LYS A 10 4.96 45.33 13.22
CA LYS A 10 5.49 45.53 11.87
C LYS A 10 5.96 44.16 11.36
N ARG A 11 5.06 43.41 10.73
CA ARG A 11 5.43 42.50 9.63
C ARG A 11 5.94 43.40 8.50
N ALA A 12 7.25 43.67 8.51
CA ALA A 12 7.89 44.25 7.36
C ALA A 12 7.90 43.17 6.27
N ASN A 13 7.09 43.39 5.23
CA ASN A 13 7.31 42.77 3.92
C ASN A 13 8.69 43.23 3.44
N VAL A 14 9.70 42.40 3.67
CA VAL A 14 11.02 42.52 3.04
C VAL A 14 11.20 41.25 2.24
N THR A 15 10.99 41.34 0.93
CA THR A 15 11.47 40.37 -0.07
C THR A 15 12.99 40.49 -0.17
N GLY A 16 13.67 40.17 0.93
CA GLY A 16 15.12 40.11 1.06
C GLY A 16 15.47 38.76 1.66
N LYS A 17 16.19 37.95 0.90
CA LYS A 17 16.76 36.66 1.32
C LYS A 17 17.41 36.81 2.71
N ILE A 18 16.91 36.07 3.71
CA ILE A 18 17.40 36.13 5.10
C ILE A 18 18.73 35.38 5.18
N THR A 19 19.85 36.10 5.10
CA THR A 19 21.19 35.56 5.30
C THR A 19 21.56 35.69 6.79
N CYS A 20 21.97 34.60 7.44
CA CYS A 20 22.52 34.68 8.80
C CYS A 20 23.97 35.21 8.71
N PRO A 21 24.32 36.42 9.15
CA PRO A 21 25.71 36.88 9.10
C PRO A 21 26.60 36.10 10.09
N HIS A 22 26.01 35.56 11.16
CA HIS A 22 26.76 34.85 12.20
C HIS A 22 27.39 33.54 11.70
N ILE A 23 26.80 32.84 10.71
CA ILE A 23 27.38 31.57 10.20
C ILE A 23 28.69 31.79 9.46
N ASN A 24 28.86 32.95 8.82
CA ASN A 24 30.07 33.27 8.08
C ASN A 24 31.29 33.40 9.00
N LEU A 25 31.08 33.76 10.26
CA LEU A 25 32.13 33.82 11.28
C LEU A 25 32.71 32.44 11.62
N TYR A 26 32.04 31.35 11.21
CA TYR A 26 32.42 29.97 11.52
C TYR A 26 33.12 29.24 10.35
N LEU A 27 33.10 29.79 9.12
CA LEU A 27 33.52 29.09 7.90
C LEU A 27 35.06 28.98 7.73
N ASN A 28 35.81 29.92 8.28
CA ASN A 28 37.27 30.00 8.13
C ASN A 28 38.05 29.54 9.38
N GLN A 29 37.45 28.68 10.20
CA GLN A 29 38.04 28.26 11.49
C GLN A 29 38.69 26.88 11.44
N GLU A 30 39.75 26.67 12.25
CA GLU A 30 40.24 25.34 12.58
C GLU A 30 39.11 24.48 13.17
N SER A 31 39.10 23.22 12.75
CA SER A 31 37.91 22.37 12.78
C SER A 31 37.14 22.37 14.11
N PRO A 32 35.86 22.81 14.14
CA PRO A 32 34.98 22.65 15.31
C PRO A 32 34.68 21.19 15.61
N THR A 33 35.09 20.29 14.71
CA THR A 33 34.97 18.86 14.90
C THR A 33 35.77 18.41 16.11
N ALA A 34 36.84 19.04 16.59
CA ALA A 34 37.63 18.47 17.71
C ALA A 34 36.80 18.01 18.94
N LYS A 35 35.79 18.79 19.36
CA LYS A 35 34.85 18.39 20.42
C LYS A 35 33.84 17.34 19.94
N ILE A 36 33.18 17.61 18.82
CA ILE A 36 32.13 16.77 18.22
C ILE A 36 32.68 15.41 17.76
N ASP A 37 33.97 15.37 17.41
CA ASP A 37 34.74 14.26 16.89
C ASP A 37 35.35 13.41 18.02
N SER A 38 35.45 13.99 19.22
CA SER A 38 35.95 13.30 20.41
C SER A 38 35.12 12.06 20.74
N SER A 39 35.82 10.98 21.08
CA SER A 39 35.20 9.68 21.39
C SER A 39 34.27 9.74 22.61
N ALA A 40 34.57 10.58 23.60
CA ALA A 40 33.76 10.77 24.80
C ALA A 40 32.43 11.48 24.50
N PHE A 41 32.46 12.61 23.80
CA PHE A 41 31.27 13.38 23.45
C PHE A 41 30.31 12.55 22.56
N LYS A 42 30.87 11.84 21.57
CA LYS A 42 30.09 10.94 20.71
C LYS A 42 29.41 9.81 21.49
N ARG A 43 30.08 9.22 22.50
CA ARG A 43 29.47 8.19 23.38
C ARG A 43 28.28 8.75 24.16
N GLN A 44 28.40 9.97 24.69
CA GLN A 44 27.31 10.61 25.45
C GLN A 44 26.08 10.92 24.58
N VAL A 45 26.30 11.34 23.34
CA VAL A 45 25.24 11.60 22.35
C VAL A 45 24.54 10.30 21.91
N VAL A 46 25.28 9.19 21.78
CA VAL A 46 24.72 7.87 21.41
C VAL A 46 23.92 7.27 22.56
N ASN A 47 24.45 7.31 23.79
CA ASN A 47 23.85 6.68 24.95
C ASN A 47 22.78 7.54 25.65
N TYR A 48 22.40 8.69 25.06
CA TYR A 48 21.47 9.67 25.66
C TYR A 48 21.89 10.18 27.04
N THR A 49 23.19 10.13 27.35
CA THR A 49 23.74 10.57 28.64
C THR A 49 24.30 11.99 28.56
N LEU A 50 24.08 12.72 27.46
CA LEU A 50 24.47 14.12 27.37
C LEU A 50 23.51 14.98 28.22
N LEU A 51 24.10 15.72 29.15
CA LEU A 51 23.42 16.60 30.10
C LEU A 51 23.69 18.06 29.75
N CYS A 52 22.88 18.98 30.27
CA CYS A 52 23.22 20.39 30.26
C CYS A 52 24.30 20.66 31.33
N ASP A 53 25.28 21.51 31.02
CA ASP A 53 26.36 21.86 31.96
C ASP A 53 25.85 22.68 33.15
N SER A 54 24.70 23.34 33.00
CA SER A 54 24.11 24.21 34.02
C SER A 54 22.93 23.57 34.76
N CYS A 55 22.39 22.45 34.26
CA CYS A 55 21.37 21.68 34.95
C CYS A 55 21.36 20.22 34.51
N ASP A 56 20.82 19.32 35.32
CA ASP A 56 20.72 17.89 35.01
C ASP A 56 19.69 17.55 33.90
N MET A 57 19.31 18.53 33.07
CA MET A 57 18.44 18.34 31.91
C MET A 57 19.12 17.45 30.87
N LYS A 58 18.44 16.37 30.51
CA LYS A 58 18.90 15.39 29.51
C LYS A 58 18.44 15.77 28.10
N MET A 59 19.05 15.12 27.10
CA MET A 59 18.52 15.05 25.73
C MET A 59 17.01 14.71 25.74
N PRO A 60 16.17 15.30 24.85
CA PRO A 60 16.52 15.97 23.58
C PRO A 60 16.65 17.50 23.64
N ARG A 61 16.49 18.10 24.82
CA ARG A 61 16.45 19.57 24.97
C ARG A 61 17.83 20.22 25.10
N VAL A 62 18.90 19.44 24.97
CA VAL A 62 20.29 19.90 25.08
C VAL A 62 20.82 20.26 23.70
N TRP A 63 21.47 21.42 23.65
CA TRP A 63 22.06 22.05 22.49
C TRP A 63 23.56 22.24 22.70
N VAL A 64 24.33 22.16 21.62
CA VAL A 64 25.78 22.18 21.65
C VAL A 64 26.24 23.45 20.96
N CYS A 65 26.98 24.31 21.67
CA CYS A 65 27.59 25.50 21.06
C CYS A 65 28.64 25.07 20.04
N LEU A 66 28.59 25.66 18.84
CA LEU A 66 29.51 25.34 17.74
C LEU A 66 30.79 26.17 17.74
N HIS A 67 30.94 27.10 18.68
CA HIS A 67 32.13 27.95 18.73
C HIS A 67 33.39 27.09 18.97
N SER A 68 34.44 27.27 18.16
CA SER A 68 35.63 26.39 18.12
C SER A 68 36.35 26.25 19.47
N ARG A 69 36.30 27.26 20.33
CA ARG A 69 36.89 27.24 21.68
C ARG A 69 35.88 26.99 22.80
N CYS A 70 34.62 26.75 22.47
CA CYS A 70 33.56 26.50 23.46
C CYS A 70 33.23 25.01 23.57
N ARG A 71 33.09 24.54 24.80
CA ARG A 71 32.62 23.17 25.09
C ARG A 71 31.26 23.13 25.78
N ALA A 72 30.52 24.22 25.77
CA ALA A 72 29.23 24.28 26.43
C ALA A 72 28.19 23.32 25.81
N THR A 73 27.44 22.66 26.67
CA THR A 73 26.20 21.95 26.36
C THR A 73 25.08 22.51 27.22
N VAL A 74 24.04 23.05 26.59
CA VAL A 74 23.07 23.93 27.25
C VAL A 74 21.65 23.57 26.86
N CYS A 75 20.71 23.61 27.80
CA CYS A 75 19.32 23.29 27.50
C CYS A 75 18.53 24.50 26.98
N SER A 76 17.53 24.23 26.14
CA SER A 76 16.48 25.19 25.78
C SER A 76 15.16 24.78 26.47
N GLY A 77 14.61 25.67 27.30
CA GLY A 77 13.43 25.40 28.14
C GLY A 77 12.50 26.63 28.27
N ASN A 78 11.25 26.41 28.65
CA ASN A 78 10.18 27.43 28.65
C ASN A 78 10.30 28.47 29.79
N THR A 79 10.95 28.13 30.90
CA THR A 79 11.06 29.00 32.09
C THR A 79 12.46 29.59 32.24
N THR A 80 13.51 28.81 31.98
CA THR A 80 14.91 29.24 31.93
C THR A 80 15.62 28.53 30.78
N SER A 81 16.18 29.30 29.85
CA SER A 81 16.96 28.79 28.72
C SER A 81 18.44 29.01 29.02
N HIS A 82 19.16 27.96 29.41
CA HIS A 82 20.63 28.03 29.59
C HIS A 82 21.35 28.34 28.27
N MET A 83 20.70 28.08 27.13
CA MET A 83 21.16 28.55 25.83
C MET A 83 21.14 30.08 25.73
N CYS A 84 20.06 30.73 26.22
CA CYS A 84 19.98 32.19 26.31
C CYS A 84 21.05 32.75 27.23
N THR A 85 21.13 32.22 28.46
CA THR A 85 22.11 32.68 29.45
C THR A 85 23.55 32.52 28.95
N HIS A 86 23.85 31.42 28.26
CA HIS A 86 25.16 31.19 27.67
C HIS A 86 25.48 32.20 26.56
N PHE A 87 24.54 32.44 25.65
CA PHE A 87 24.68 33.47 24.62
C PHE A 87 24.89 34.84 25.26
N GLU A 88 24.07 35.21 26.23
CA GLU A 88 24.09 36.51 26.91
C GLU A 88 25.37 36.76 27.71
N ALA A 89 25.90 35.74 28.37
CA ALA A 89 27.15 35.83 29.11
C ALA A 89 28.36 35.93 28.15
N LYS A 90 28.40 35.10 27.10
CA LYS A 90 29.59 34.95 26.25
C LYS A 90 29.65 35.90 25.05
N HIS A 91 28.53 36.47 24.58
CA HIS A 91 28.57 37.46 23.49
C HIS A 91 29.22 38.79 23.89
N ARG A 92 29.28 39.13 25.19
CA ARG A 92 29.85 40.40 25.69
C ARG A 92 31.34 40.33 26.02
N GLU A 93 31.87 39.14 26.32
CA GLU A 93 33.28 38.93 26.64
C GLU A 93 34.18 38.95 25.39
N ASP A 94 33.67 38.48 24.25
CA ASP A 94 34.43 38.31 23.00
C ASP A 94 34.43 39.54 22.07
N LYS A 95 34.45 40.77 22.61
CA LYS A 95 34.44 42.04 21.86
C LYS A 95 35.64 42.17 20.90
N GLY A 96 35.48 41.63 19.70
CA GLY A 96 36.47 41.64 18.63
C GLY A 96 36.74 40.26 18.02
N ASN A 97 36.31 39.15 18.63
CA ASN A 97 36.52 37.82 18.04
C ASN A 97 35.49 36.76 18.46
N ARG A 98 34.51 36.53 17.57
CA ARG A 98 33.57 35.38 17.49
C ARG A 98 32.40 35.38 18.49
N CYS A 99 31.17 35.34 17.96
CA CYS A 99 29.96 35.29 18.77
C CYS A 99 29.48 33.83 18.97
N HIS A 100 29.14 33.46 20.20
CA HIS A 100 28.55 32.16 20.57
C HIS A 100 27.07 32.05 20.12
N SER A 101 26.79 32.38 18.86
CA SER A 101 25.43 32.50 18.31
C SER A 101 24.84 31.18 17.81
N ILE A 102 25.64 30.18 17.47
CA ILE A 102 25.17 29.01 16.71
C ILE A 102 25.26 27.74 17.54
N TYR A 103 24.16 27.01 17.54
CA TYR A 103 23.97 25.80 18.31
C TYR A 103 23.47 24.67 17.40
N VAL A 104 23.91 23.44 17.68
CA VAL A 104 23.36 22.24 17.05
C VAL A 104 22.67 21.38 18.09
N ASN A 105 21.49 20.84 17.75
CA ASN A 105 20.88 19.77 18.52
C ASN A 105 21.44 18.43 18.03
N PRO A 106 22.21 17.69 18.85
CA PRO A 106 22.87 16.47 18.39
C PRO A 106 21.91 15.29 18.17
N ARG A 107 20.61 15.43 18.49
CA ARG A 107 19.55 14.45 18.17
C ARG A 107 18.80 14.81 16.90
N THR A 108 18.22 16.00 16.85
CA THR A 108 17.39 16.42 15.70
C THR A 108 18.23 16.92 14.53
N LEU A 109 19.54 17.15 14.76
CA LEU A 109 20.48 17.73 13.80
C LEU A 109 20.06 19.10 13.26
N THR A 110 19.16 19.76 13.98
CA THR A 110 18.70 21.12 13.71
C THR A 110 19.73 22.11 14.23
N PHE A 111 19.93 23.19 13.48
CA PHE A 111 20.85 24.26 13.86
C PHE A 111 20.05 25.52 14.19
N TRP A 112 20.40 26.19 15.29
CA TRP A 112 19.74 27.42 15.70
C TRP A 112 20.76 28.55 15.82
N CYS A 113 20.44 29.69 15.22
CA CYS A 113 21.17 30.93 15.45
C CYS A 113 20.41 31.78 16.47
N TYR A 114 20.95 31.89 17.69
CA TYR A 114 20.34 32.68 18.75
C TYR A 114 20.35 34.18 18.43
N GLY A 115 21.46 34.69 17.89
CA GLY A 115 21.60 36.10 17.54
C GLY A 115 20.67 36.58 16.40
N CYS A 116 20.20 35.66 15.54
CA CYS A 116 19.23 35.97 14.49
C CYS A 116 17.80 35.49 14.81
N ALA A 117 17.63 34.70 15.87
CA ALA A 117 16.38 34.01 16.19
C ALA A 117 15.79 33.19 15.01
N ILE A 118 16.67 32.54 14.24
CA ILE A 118 16.30 31.70 13.09
C ILE A 118 16.91 30.32 13.19
N GLU A 119 16.21 29.34 12.62
CA GLU A 119 16.76 28.02 12.33
C GLU A 119 17.63 28.08 11.06
N LEU A 120 18.75 27.35 11.05
CA LEU A 120 19.62 27.24 9.88
C LEU A 120 19.46 25.84 9.29
N ASN A 121 18.84 25.72 8.11
CA ASN A 121 18.67 24.42 7.46
C ASN A 121 19.67 24.23 6.30
N PRO A 122 20.70 23.38 6.45
CA PRO A 122 21.70 23.18 5.39
C PRO A 122 21.18 22.37 4.19
N PHE A 123 19.96 21.84 4.24
CA PHE A 123 19.36 20.99 3.22
C PHE A 123 18.26 21.67 2.41
N ASP A 124 17.72 22.80 2.88
CA ASP A 124 16.77 23.59 2.12
C ASP A 124 17.47 24.27 0.94
N LYS A 125 16.82 24.31 -0.24
CA LYS A 125 17.33 24.97 -1.44
C LYS A 125 16.90 26.44 -1.49
N ASP A 126 15.82 26.80 -0.81
CA ASP A 126 15.22 28.14 -0.81
C ASP A 126 15.79 29.04 0.30
N ASP A 127 16.55 28.47 1.25
CA ASP A 127 17.27 29.21 2.28
C ASP A 127 18.52 29.95 1.74
N ALA A 128 18.72 31.17 2.23
CA ALA A 128 19.83 32.05 1.83
C ALA A 128 21.17 31.73 2.53
N LEU A 129 21.45 30.46 2.81
CA LEU A 129 22.78 30.03 3.25
C LEU A 129 23.75 30.02 2.08
N SER A 130 24.96 30.54 2.26
CA SER A 130 26.04 30.41 1.27
C SER A 130 26.40 28.93 1.05
N GLN A 131 26.99 28.61 -0.10
CA GLN A 131 27.41 27.24 -0.42
C GLN A 131 28.40 26.71 0.63
N ASP A 132 29.31 27.56 1.09
CA ASP A 132 30.30 27.24 2.12
C ASP A 132 29.64 27.01 3.49
N ALA A 133 28.63 27.81 3.85
CA ALA A 133 27.85 27.59 5.07
C ALA A 133 27.08 26.26 5.03
N ARG A 134 26.51 25.89 3.88
CA ARG A 134 25.86 24.58 3.72
C ARG A 134 26.88 23.46 3.84
N TYR A 135 28.04 23.58 3.21
CA TYR A 135 29.09 22.56 3.28
C TYR A 135 29.60 22.37 4.71
N TYR A 136 29.84 23.46 5.42
CA TYR A 136 30.27 23.47 6.82
C TYR A 136 29.25 22.77 7.74
N LEU A 137 27.98 23.17 7.69
CA LEU A 137 26.92 22.56 8.51
C LEU A 137 26.70 21.08 8.15
N LYS A 138 26.75 20.71 6.86
CA LYS A 138 26.71 19.30 6.42
C LYS A 138 27.87 18.48 6.95
N THR A 139 29.05 19.07 7.11
CA THR A 139 30.22 18.39 7.69
C THR A 139 30.01 18.10 9.16
N ILE A 140 29.42 19.03 9.92
CA ILE A 140 29.04 18.81 11.32
C ILE A 140 28.01 17.66 11.44
N VAL A 141 26.99 17.66 10.56
CA VAL A 141 26.02 16.55 10.47
C VAL A 141 26.73 15.22 10.23
N ARG A 142 27.64 15.15 9.25
CA ARG A 142 28.43 13.95 8.96
C ARG A 142 29.23 13.49 10.17
N CYS A 143 29.94 14.38 10.88
CA CYS A 143 30.72 14.01 12.06
C CYS A 143 29.86 13.45 13.21
N LEU A 144 28.66 13.99 13.42
CA LEU A 144 27.68 13.48 14.39
C LEU A 144 27.10 12.12 13.96
N GLN A 145 27.05 11.82 12.65
CA GLN A 145 26.56 10.56 12.09
C GLN A 145 27.62 9.43 12.06
N VAL A 146 28.89 9.73 11.78
CA VAL A 146 29.97 8.74 11.48
C VAL A 146 30.23 7.67 12.56
N LYS A 147 29.98 7.92 13.86
CA LYS A 147 30.12 6.88 14.91
C LYS A 147 28.81 6.23 15.35
N ARG A 148 27.64 6.82 15.08
CA ARG A 148 26.35 6.12 15.19
C ARG A 148 26.30 4.95 14.19
N ASN A 149 26.90 5.16 13.01
CA ASN A 149 27.07 4.11 12.01
C ASN A 149 28.11 3.04 12.39
N LYS A 150 29.02 3.26 13.36
CA LYS A 150 29.90 2.17 13.86
C LYS A 150 29.17 1.16 14.75
N VAL A 151 28.06 1.58 15.40
CA VAL A 151 27.13 0.65 16.05
C VAL A 151 26.29 -0.08 14.99
N GLN A 152 25.96 0.59 13.89
CA GLN A 152 25.32 -0.02 12.70
C GLN A 152 26.27 -1.02 11.99
N GLN A 153 27.59 -0.78 11.99
CA GLN A 153 28.60 -1.73 11.49
C GLN A 153 28.66 -3.05 12.27
N GLN A 154 28.14 -3.14 13.50
CA GLN A 154 28.01 -4.42 14.20
C GLN A 154 26.86 -5.30 13.66
N PHE A 155 25.98 -4.75 12.81
CA PHE A 155 24.82 -5.44 12.24
C PHE A 155 24.85 -5.53 10.71
N ASN A 156 25.99 -5.20 10.07
CA ASN A 156 26.14 -5.21 8.61
C ASN A 156 25.83 -6.57 7.95
N ASP A 157 25.80 -7.65 8.73
CA ASP A 157 25.54 -9.00 8.24
C ASP A 157 24.06 -9.41 8.28
N VAL A 158 23.16 -8.61 8.89
CA VAL A 158 21.73 -8.94 8.98
C VAL A 158 20.94 -8.23 7.86
N PRO A 159 20.37 -8.95 6.89
CA PRO A 159 19.55 -8.39 5.81
C PRO A 159 18.36 -7.57 6.31
N GLY A 160 17.98 -6.53 5.57
CA GLY A 160 16.80 -5.71 5.88
C GLY A 160 17.04 -4.57 6.88
N LEU A 161 18.22 -4.45 7.49
CA LEU A 161 18.56 -3.38 8.44
C LEU A 161 19.06 -2.11 7.74
N VAL A 162 18.19 -1.50 6.93
CA VAL A 162 18.51 -0.32 6.12
C VAL A 162 17.68 0.89 6.55
N GLY A 163 18.33 2.02 6.80
CA GLY A 163 17.68 3.29 7.09
C GLY A 163 17.19 4.00 5.81
N LEU A 164 16.07 4.72 5.88
CA LEU A 164 15.54 5.49 4.75
C LEU A 164 15.86 6.97 4.87
N LYS A 165 16.50 7.53 3.85
CA LYS A 165 16.78 8.95 3.80
C LYS A 165 15.49 9.76 3.71
N ASN A 166 15.26 10.61 4.70
CA ASN A 166 14.18 11.60 4.66
C ASN A 166 14.44 12.61 3.53
N LEU A 167 13.46 12.79 2.65
CA LEU A 167 13.52 13.69 1.49
C LEU A 167 12.81 15.04 1.76
N GLY A 168 12.64 15.40 3.02
CA GLY A 168 11.99 16.62 3.50
C GLY A 168 11.00 16.29 4.61
N ASN A 169 9.76 16.01 4.23
CA ASN A 169 8.68 15.60 5.13
C ASN A 169 8.22 14.15 4.86
N THR A 170 9.13 13.27 4.47
CA THR A 170 8.76 11.91 4.02
C THR A 170 8.76 10.87 5.14
N CYS A 171 8.84 11.26 6.41
CA CYS A 171 8.87 10.30 7.52
C CYS A 171 7.60 9.43 7.59
N TYR A 172 6.43 9.97 7.19
CA TYR A 172 5.20 9.19 7.08
C TYR A 172 5.32 8.01 6.10
N ALA A 173 6.00 8.26 4.98
CA ALA A 173 6.27 7.27 3.94
C ALA A 173 7.41 6.33 4.36
N SER A 174 8.49 6.87 4.97
CA SER A 174 9.59 6.06 5.52
C SER A 174 9.06 5.00 6.49
N ALA A 175 8.25 5.40 7.47
CA ALA A 175 7.71 4.48 8.47
C ALA A 175 6.81 3.41 7.83
N ALA A 176 5.92 3.81 6.91
CA ALA A 176 5.07 2.88 6.17
C ALA A 176 5.88 1.87 5.34
N LEU A 177 6.87 2.35 4.58
CA LEU A 177 7.74 1.51 3.76
C LEU A 177 8.58 0.53 4.60
N GLN A 178 9.02 0.93 5.79
CA GLN A 178 9.76 0.05 6.69
C GLN A 178 8.89 -1.11 7.21
N CYS A 179 7.64 -0.83 7.61
CA CYS A 179 6.70 -1.88 8.03
C CYS A 179 6.32 -2.81 6.85
N LEU A 180 6.09 -2.27 5.66
CA LEU A 180 5.86 -3.08 4.46
C LEU A 180 7.09 -3.93 4.11
N SER A 181 8.30 -3.36 4.19
CA SER A 181 9.54 -4.06 3.87
C SER A 181 9.80 -5.24 4.80
N ASN A 182 9.44 -5.11 6.08
CA ASN A 182 9.55 -6.17 7.08
C ASN A 182 8.35 -7.12 7.12
N THR A 183 7.43 -7.05 6.13
CA THR A 183 6.37 -8.05 5.99
C THR A 183 6.92 -9.28 5.26
N PRO A 184 7.10 -10.44 5.92
CA PRO A 184 7.89 -11.55 5.35
C PRO A 184 7.37 -12.07 4.00
N ALA A 185 6.05 -12.22 3.87
CA ALA A 185 5.44 -12.66 2.62
C ALA A 185 5.67 -11.68 1.46
N LEU A 186 5.68 -10.38 1.75
CA LEU A 186 5.89 -9.33 0.76
C LEU A 186 7.37 -9.24 0.37
N SER A 187 8.27 -9.29 1.36
CA SER A 187 9.71 -9.27 1.11
C SER A 187 10.17 -10.46 0.31
N ASP A 188 9.70 -11.65 0.61
CA ASP A 188 10.08 -12.85 -0.10
C ASP A 188 9.58 -12.83 -1.55
N PHE A 189 8.31 -12.43 -1.76
CA PHE A 189 7.78 -12.25 -3.11
C PHE A 189 8.64 -11.29 -3.96
N PHE A 190 8.94 -10.09 -3.47
CA PHE A 190 9.71 -9.13 -4.27
C PHE A 190 11.19 -9.49 -4.42
N ASN A 191 11.73 -10.39 -3.60
CA ASN A 191 13.12 -10.84 -3.68
C ASN A 191 13.31 -12.11 -4.52
N TYR A 192 12.30 -12.96 -4.64
CA TYR A 192 12.42 -14.26 -5.32
C TYR A 192 11.43 -14.49 -6.46
N CYS A 193 10.42 -13.63 -6.64
CA CYS A 193 9.38 -13.77 -7.67
C CYS A 193 9.49 -12.70 -8.78
N ASP A 194 10.71 -12.38 -9.20
CA ASP A 194 11.03 -11.29 -10.15
C ASP A 194 10.25 -11.37 -11.49
N LYS A 195 9.88 -12.57 -11.93
CA LYS A 195 9.17 -12.82 -13.19
C LYS A 195 7.72 -12.31 -13.19
N TYR A 196 7.10 -12.24 -12.01
CA TYR A 196 5.70 -11.83 -11.86
C TYR A 196 5.55 -10.32 -11.74
N ILE A 197 6.66 -9.59 -11.73
CA ILE A 197 6.71 -8.14 -11.65
C ILE A 197 6.68 -7.59 -13.08
N PRO A 198 5.65 -6.83 -13.47
CA PRO A 198 5.55 -6.31 -14.83
C PRO A 198 6.69 -5.32 -15.12
N ARG A 199 7.68 -5.72 -15.91
CA ARG A 199 8.80 -4.84 -16.32
C ARG A 199 8.46 -3.97 -17.53
N ASN A 200 7.62 -4.51 -18.42
CA ASN A 200 7.06 -3.81 -19.57
C ASN A 200 5.55 -4.00 -19.50
N ALA A 201 4.87 -3.12 -18.76
CA ALA A 201 3.42 -2.99 -18.92
C ALA A 201 3.17 -2.76 -20.41
N ASN A 202 2.46 -3.69 -21.06
CA ASN A 202 1.92 -3.44 -22.39
C ASN A 202 1.21 -2.08 -22.30
N PRO A 203 1.66 -1.05 -23.04
CA PRO A 203 1.19 0.33 -22.86
C PRO A 203 -0.33 0.49 -22.94
N ASN A 204 -1.01 -0.50 -23.55
CA ASN A 204 -2.44 -0.54 -23.75
C ASN A 204 -3.22 -1.42 -22.75
N ARG A 205 -2.56 -2.21 -21.89
CA ARG A 205 -3.23 -3.04 -20.85
C ARG A 205 -3.18 -2.40 -19.47
N TYR A 206 -2.13 -1.64 -19.18
CA TYR A 206 -1.98 -0.84 -17.95
C TYR A 206 -1.32 0.49 -18.35
N PRO A 207 -2.01 1.63 -18.23
CA PRO A 207 -1.47 2.87 -18.77
C PRO A 207 -0.29 3.35 -17.92
N LYS A 208 0.95 3.27 -18.42
CA LYS A 208 2.08 4.09 -17.92
C LYS A 208 2.53 3.87 -16.46
N TYR A 209 2.21 2.73 -15.86
CA TYR A 209 2.39 2.53 -14.42
C TYR A 209 3.55 1.59 -14.09
N LYS A 210 4.43 2.01 -13.17
CA LYS A 210 5.69 1.34 -12.80
C LYS A 210 5.86 1.17 -11.29
N LEU A 211 4.78 1.25 -10.49
CA LEU A 211 4.93 1.20 -9.04
C LEU A 211 5.51 -0.14 -8.58
N ALA A 212 5.01 -1.27 -9.10
CA ALA A 212 5.50 -2.60 -8.76
C ALA A 212 6.99 -2.78 -9.10
N GLU A 213 7.44 -2.23 -10.24
CA GLU A 213 8.85 -2.21 -10.65
C GLU A 213 9.71 -1.39 -9.67
N LYS A 214 9.26 -0.20 -9.27
CA LYS A 214 9.99 0.65 -8.33
C LYS A 214 9.96 0.13 -6.90
N PHE A 215 8.87 -0.51 -6.51
CA PHE A 215 8.76 -1.17 -5.22
C PHE A 215 9.67 -2.41 -5.17
N HIS A 216 9.79 -3.17 -6.26
CA HIS A 216 10.74 -4.26 -6.39
C HIS A 216 12.20 -3.81 -6.24
N GLU A 217 12.61 -2.76 -6.96
CA GLU A 217 13.96 -2.17 -6.83
C GLU A 217 14.24 -1.74 -5.38
N PHE A 218 13.26 -1.11 -4.73
CA PHE A 218 13.32 -0.76 -3.32
C PHE A 218 13.51 -1.99 -2.43
N MET A 219 12.69 -3.03 -2.57
CA MET A 219 12.77 -4.25 -1.75
C MET A 219 14.12 -4.98 -1.91
N LYS A 220 14.63 -5.09 -3.14
CA LYS A 220 15.97 -5.63 -3.41
C LYS A 220 17.06 -4.81 -2.74
N ALA A 221 16.96 -3.48 -2.75
CA ALA A 221 17.93 -2.61 -2.09
C ALA A 221 17.89 -2.72 -0.56
N MET A 222 16.70 -2.91 0.02
CA MET A 222 16.53 -3.08 1.47
C MET A 222 17.09 -4.42 1.97
N TRP A 223 16.90 -5.50 1.21
CA TRP A 223 17.19 -6.87 1.66
C TRP A 223 18.49 -7.46 1.10
N ASN A 224 18.90 -7.06 -0.10
CA ASN A 224 20.11 -7.58 -0.76
C ASN A 224 21.14 -6.48 -1.04
N GLY A 225 20.84 -5.23 -0.67
CA GLY A 225 21.74 -4.11 -0.87
C GLY A 225 22.87 -4.08 0.14
N SER A 226 24.03 -3.54 -0.26
CA SER A 226 25.20 -3.40 0.62
C SER A 226 25.23 -2.07 1.40
N SER A 227 24.27 -1.17 1.14
CA SER A 227 24.24 0.15 1.77
C SER A 227 23.34 0.15 3.02
N PRO A 228 23.83 0.63 4.18
CA PRO A 228 23.01 0.72 5.40
C PRO A 228 21.96 1.84 5.31
N ILE A 229 22.01 2.67 4.27
CA ILE A 229 21.05 3.75 4.02
C ILE A 229 20.59 3.71 2.56
N TYR A 230 19.29 3.80 2.34
CA TYR A 230 18.67 3.89 1.02
C TYR A 230 17.85 5.18 0.88
N ALA A 231 17.87 5.80 -0.31
CA ALA A 231 17.09 7.00 -0.61
C ALA A 231 15.97 6.65 -1.61
N PRO A 232 14.70 6.56 -1.18
CA PRO A 232 13.60 6.07 -2.03
C PRO A 232 13.07 7.14 -3.01
N VAL A 233 13.96 7.88 -3.67
CA VAL A 233 13.59 9.01 -4.54
C VAL A 233 12.69 8.58 -5.71
N GLN A 234 13.05 7.48 -6.38
CA GLN A 234 12.30 6.98 -7.53
C GLN A 234 10.94 6.41 -7.13
N LEU A 235 10.90 5.64 -6.04
CA LEU A 235 9.66 5.05 -5.53
C LEU A 235 8.67 6.13 -5.08
N ILE A 236 9.12 7.09 -4.26
CA ILE A 236 8.27 8.21 -3.81
C ILE A 236 7.81 9.05 -5.01
N GLY A 237 8.71 9.33 -5.97
CA GLY A 237 8.36 10.05 -7.20
C GLY A 237 7.29 9.35 -8.04
N GLU A 238 7.28 8.01 -8.05
CA GLU A 238 6.24 7.22 -8.72
C GLU A 238 4.91 7.26 -7.96
N ILE A 239 4.91 7.11 -6.63
CA ILE A 239 3.71 7.19 -5.78
C ILE A 239 2.99 8.54 -5.92
N LYS A 240 3.76 9.65 -5.96
CA LYS A 240 3.22 11.01 -6.13
C LYS A 240 2.43 11.22 -7.43
N LYS A 241 2.60 10.35 -8.44
CA LYS A 241 1.82 10.44 -9.68
C LYS A 241 0.38 9.97 -9.50
N TYR A 242 0.13 9.04 -8.57
CA TYR A 242 -1.16 8.38 -8.38
C TYR A 242 -2.11 9.12 -7.45
N ASN A 243 -1.59 9.79 -6.43
CA ASN A 243 -2.41 10.56 -5.50
C ASN A 243 -1.86 11.99 -5.38
N GLU A 244 -2.72 12.96 -5.63
CA GLU A 244 -2.39 14.39 -5.62
C GLU A 244 -1.99 14.88 -4.23
N VAL A 245 -2.52 14.24 -3.17
CA VAL A 245 -2.23 14.54 -1.77
C VAL A 245 -0.72 14.47 -1.49
N PHE A 246 0.01 13.55 -2.12
CA PHE A 246 1.45 13.42 -1.88
C PHE A 246 2.33 14.33 -2.77
N ARG A 247 1.74 15.07 -3.73
CA ARG A 247 2.53 15.86 -4.69
C ARG A 247 3.27 17.02 -4.03
N ASP A 248 2.66 17.62 -3.03
CA ASP A 248 3.32 18.65 -2.24
C ASP A 248 4.44 18.07 -1.34
N TYR A 249 5.25 18.96 -0.78
CA TYR A 249 6.28 18.58 0.20
C TYR A 249 5.75 18.66 1.63
N SER A 250 4.43 18.60 1.82
CA SER A 250 3.82 18.73 3.14
C SER A 250 3.85 17.41 3.91
N GLN A 251 3.55 17.49 5.21
CA GLN A 251 3.40 16.30 6.05
C GLN A 251 2.07 15.63 5.72
N GLN A 252 2.09 14.30 5.60
CA GLN A 252 0.91 13.50 5.25
C GLN A 252 0.72 12.33 6.20
N ASP A 253 -0.41 11.62 6.05
CA ASP A 253 -0.77 10.49 6.89
C ASP A 253 -0.18 9.17 6.41
N SER A 254 0.45 8.41 7.31
CA SER A 254 1.04 7.10 6.97
C SER A 254 0.01 6.05 6.54
N VAL A 255 -1.21 6.09 7.04
CA VAL A 255 -2.27 5.12 6.68
C VAL A 255 -2.80 5.41 5.29
N GLU A 256 -3.01 6.69 4.96
CA GLU A 256 -3.38 7.05 3.58
C GLU A 256 -2.30 6.61 2.59
N PHE A 257 -1.02 6.82 2.92
CA PHE A 257 0.10 6.36 2.11
C PHE A 257 0.11 4.83 1.95
N LEU A 258 -0.10 4.07 3.04
CA LEU A 258 -0.17 2.61 2.99
C LEU A 258 -1.28 2.11 2.06
N ARG A 259 -2.49 2.68 2.17
CA ARG A 259 -3.63 2.31 1.32
C ARG A 259 -3.32 2.53 -0.15
N VAL A 260 -2.80 3.71 -0.51
CA VAL A 260 -2.44 4.04 -1.90
C VAL A 260 -1.39 3.07 -2.46
N VAL A 261 -0.36 2.73 -1.68
CA VAL A 261 0.66 1.77 -2.12
C VAL A 261 0.06 0.38 -2.30
N LEU A 262 -0.71 -0.12 -1.33
CA LEU A 262 -1.28 -1.47 -1.38
C LEU A 262 -2.32 -1.61 -2.49
N ASP A 263 -3.21 -0.64 -2.67
CA ASP A 263 -4.21 -0.62 -3.75
C ASP A 263 -3.52 -0.64 -5.12
N ARG A 264 -2.47 0.18 -5.27
CA ARG A 264 -1.75 0.27 -6.53
C ARG A 264 -0.95 -0.98 -6.85
N LEU A 265 -0.27 -1.56 -5.86
CA LEU A 265 0.38 -2.86 -6.04
C LEU A 265 -0.64 -3.96 -6.33
N HIS A 266 -1.83 -3.90 -5.70
CA HIS A 266 -2.91 -4.86 -5.94
C HIS A 266 -3.35 -4.83 -7.41
N GLU A 267 -3.49 -3.64 -8.01
CA GLU A 267 -3.84 -3.48 -9.42
C GLU A 267 -2.73 -3.95 -10.38
N GLU A 268 -1.45 -3.72 -10.02
CA GLU A 268 -0.32 -3.98 -10.91
C GLU A 268 0.20 -5.42 -10.89
N LEU A 269 -0.11 -6.21 -9.86
CA LEU A 269 0.39 -7.58 -9.70
C LEU A 269 -0.71 -8.62 -9.89
N PRO A 270 -1.14 -8.94 -11.12
CA PRO A 270 -2.13 -9.99 -11.35
C PRO A 270 -1.56 -11.38 -10.99
N TYR A 271 -2.38 -12.26 -10.43
CA TYR A 271 -2.02 -13.66 -10.21
C TYR A 271 -2.14 -14.41 -11.56
N PRO A 272 -1.21 -15.33 -11.89
CA PRO A 272 -1.35 -16.16 -13.08
C PRO A 272 -2.55 -17.10 -12.91
N SER A 273 -3.64 -16.90 -13.66
CA SER A 273 -4.80 -17.79 -13.66
C SER A 273 -4.97 -18.50 -15.01
N GLN A 274 -5.51 -19.73 -14.95
CA GLN A 274 -5.80 -20.58 -16.10
C GLN A 274 -6.78 -19.93 -17.10
N ASP A 275 -7.67 -19.04 -16.63
CA ASP A 275 -8.66 -18.36 -17.46
C ASP A 275 -8.03 -17.44 -18.52
N LEU A 276 -6.82 -16.93 -18.27
CA LEU A 276 -6.07 -16.19 -19.28
C LEU A 276 -5.43 -17.09 -20.35
N ALA A 277 -5.23 -18.38 -20.03
CA ALA A 277 -4.73 -19.40 -20.94
C ALA A 277 -5.85 -20.14 -21.69
N ASN A 278 -7.06 -20.29 -21.13
CA ASN A 278 -8.17 -20.93 -21.82
C ASN A 278 -8.71 -20.11 -23.00
N ASN A 279 -8.55 -18.78 -22.98
CA ASN A 279 -8.78 -17.93 -24.15
C ASN A 279 -7.74 -18.12 -25.27
N SER A 280 -6.69 -18.93 -25.05
CA SER A 280 -5.72 -19.31 -26.09
C SER A 280 -5.97 -20.67 -26.73
N SER A 281 -6.98 -21.43 -26.29
CA SER A 281 -7.31 -22.76 -26.82
C SER A 281 -8.73 -22.88 -27.41
N GLY A 282 -9.51 -21.80 -27.41
CA GLY A 282 -10.91 -21.78 -27.85
C GLY A 282 -11.14 -21.64 -29.36
N ALA A 283 -10.31 -22.23 -30.22
CA ALA A 283 -10.51 -22.14 -31.66
C ALA A 283 -10.08 -23.39 -32.46
N VAL A 284 -10.33 -24.60 -31.95
CA VAL A 284 -10.51 -25.80 -32.81
C VAL A 284 -11.49 -26.75 -32.12
N ARG A 285 -12.79 -26.51 -32.25
CA ARG A 285 -13.87 -27.53 -32.25
C ARG A 285 -15.21 -26.81 -32.47
N ALA A 286 -15.55 -26.59 -33.73
CA ALA A 286 -16.94 -26.44 -34.12
C ALA A 286 -17.61 -27.83 -34.18
N ASN A 287 -18.89 -27.86 -33.77
CA ASN A 287 -19.90 -28.93 -33.87
C ASN A 287 -20.04 -29.95 -32.73
N SER A 288 -21.04 -29.72 -31.86
CA SER A 288 -22.17 -30.63 -31.53
C SER A 288 -22.94 -30.04 -30.32
N ILE A 289 -24.01 -29.25 -30.54
CA ILE A 289 -25.44 -29.57 -30.32
C ILE A 289 -25.80 -30.31 -28.99
N VAL A 290 -26.80 -29.73 -28.30
CA VAL A 290 -27.86 -30.29 -27.43
C VAL A 290 -27.71 -30.17 -25.90
N SER A 291 -28.62 -29.34 -25.34
CA SER A 291 -29.32 -29.40 -24.03
C SER A 291 -28.52 -29.18 -22.74
N SER A 292 -29.05 -28.55 -21.69
CA SER A 292 -30.41 -28.07 -21.34
C SER A 292 -30.24 -27.22 -20.06
N SER A 293 -30.68 -25.97 -20.03
CA SER A 293 -31.96 -25.49 -19.48
C SER A 293 -32.10 -25.62 -17.96
N PHE A 294 -32.29 -24.48 -17.28
CA PHE A 294 -33.43 -24.13 -16.41
C PHE A 294 -33.29 -22.60 -16.13
N THR A 295 -34.00 -21.68 -16.81
CA THR A 295 -35.38 -21.16 -16.55
C THR A 295 -35.51 -20.54 -15.15
N ASN A 296 -36.03 -19.33 -14.86
CA ASN A 296 -36.95 -18.41 -15.55
C ASN A 296 -36.84 -16.99 -14.92
N ASP A 297 -36.95 -15.96 -15.77
CA ASP A 297 -37.96 -14.87 -15.77
C ASP A 297 -38.50 -14.29 -14.44
N ASP A 298 -38.45 -12.96 -14.28
CA ASP A 298 -39.61 -12.12 -14.66
C ASP A 298 -39.42 -10.58 -14.52
N SER A 299 -39.83 -9.90 -15.60
CA SER A 299 -40.54 -8.61 -15.75
C SER A 299 -40.11 -7.29 -15.05
N SER A 300 -39.58 -6.38 -15.88
CA SER A 300 -39.99 -4.98 -16.16
C SER A 300 -40.75 -4.12 -15.12
N SER A 301 -40.25 -2.91 -14.86
CA SER A 301 -41.01 -1.66 -15.12
C SER A 301 -40.10 -0.42 -15.07
N THR A 302 -40.37 0.47 -16.02
CA THR A 302 -39.71 1.73 -16.40
C THR A 302 -40.30 2.93 -15.67
N THR A 303 -39.50 3.99 -15.44
CA THR A 303 -39.84 5.45 -15.44
C THR A 303 -38.63 6.26 -14.92
N SER A 304 -37.87 6.94 -15.79
CA SER A 304 -38.00 8.33 -16.28
C SER A 304 -37.39 9.42 -15.36
N VAL A 305 -36.52 10.21 -15.97
CA VAL A 305 -35.61 11.25 -15.45
C VAL A 305 -36.33 12.59 -15.23
N SER A 306 -35.88 13.38 -14.25
CA SER A 306 -35.92 14.85 -14.33
C SER A 306 -34.75 15.50 -13.59
N HIS A 307 -34.01 16.33 -14.31
CA HIS A 307 -32.97 17.25 -13.84
C HIS A 307 -33.59 18.49 -13.20
N ASP A 308 -32.99 19.02 -12.14
CA ASP A 308 -33.01 20.46 -11.86
C ASP A 308 -31.78 20.91 -11.06
N SER A 309 -31.40 22.16 -11.30
CA SER A 309 -30.10 22.76 -10.95
C SER A 309 -30.30 23.94 -10.00
N ASN A 310 -29.58 24.00 -8.86
CA ASN A 310 -28.92 25.18 -8.26
C ASN A 310 -28.72 25.11 -6.73
N GLY A 311 -27.54 25.54 -6.25
CA GLY A 311 -27.43 26.47 -5.11
C GLY A 311 -27.06 25.98 -3.70
N PHE A 312 -25.75 25.87 -3.41
CA PHE A 312 -25.03 26.30 -2.18
C PHE A 312 -25.66 26.16 -0.75
N ARG A 313 -25.06 25.30 0.12
CA ARG A 313 -24.36 25.62 1.42
C ARG A 313 -24.45 24.49 2.49
N THR A 314 -23.27 23.93 2.77
CA THR A 314 -22.68 23.52 4.08
C THR A 314 -23.55 22.85 5.16
N SER A 315 -23.22 21.60 5.51
CA SER A 315 -22.49 21.21 6.75
C SER A 315 -22.90 19.82 7.27
N SER A 316 -21.91 19.09 7.81
CA SER A 316 -21.97 17.75 8.43
C SER A 316 -21.56 16.59 7.52
N VAL A 317 -20.26 16.52 7.22
CA VAL A 317 -19.64 15.35 6.56
C VAL A 317 -19.45 14.26 7.61
N SER A 318 -20.36 13.31 7.64
CA SER A 318 -20.10 11.98 8.18
C SER A 318 -19.10 11.32 7.24
N SER A 319 -17.87 11.08 7.73
CA SER A 319 -16.75 10.56 6.96
C SER A 319 -16.93 9.07 6.63
N LEU A 320 -17.90 8.76 5.77
CA LEU A 320 -17.94 7.55 4.98
C LEU A 320 -17.27 7.87 3.64
N ILE A 321 -16.15 7.19 3.40
CA ILE A 321 -15.37 7.26 2.16
C ILE A 321 -16.31 6.86 1.01
N THR A 322 -16.78 7.85 0.26
CA THR A 322 -17.47 7.62 -1.02
C THR A 322 -16.38 7.49 -2.08
N VAL A 323 -15.90 6.26 -2.29
CA VAL A 323 -15.26 5.93 -3.57
C VAL A 323 -16.34 6.07 -4.62
N SER A 324 -16.11 6.90 -5.65
CA SER A 324 -17.00 7.00 -6.81
C SER A 324 -17.26 5.59 -7.38
N GLU A 325 -18.48 5.11 -7.23
CA GLU A 325 -19.02 3.97 -7.98
C GLU A 325 -19.05 4.33 -9.47
N LYS A 326 -17.96 4.03 -10.18
CA LYS A 326 -18.03 3.83 -11.62
C LYS A 326 -18.63 2.46 -11.84
N HIS A 327 -19.92 2.44 -12.21
CA HIS A 327 -20.66 1.35 -12.83
C HIS A 327 -19.86 0.05 -13.00
N GLU A 328 -20.06 -0.89 -12.06
CA GLU A 328 -19.71 -2.28 -12.25
C GLU A 328 -20.46 -2.83 -13.47
N ARG A 329 -19.79 -2.90 -14.60
CA ARG A 329 -20.07 -3.98 -15.55
C ARG A 329 -19.41 -5.23 -14.96
N LYS A 330 -20.21 -6.28 -14.75
CA LYS A 330 -19.78 -7.63 -14.36
C LYS A 330 -18.71 -8.15 -15.33
N ASN A 331 -17.47 -7.77 -15.12
CA ASN A 331 -16.27 -8.46 -15.55
C ASN A 331 -15.49 -8.69 -14.27
N SER A 332 -15.45 -9.93 -13.80
CA SER A 332 -14.64 -10.34 -12.65
C SER A 332 -13.23 -9.78 -12.79
N LEU A 333 -12.86 -8.82 -11.92
CA LEU A 333 -11.51 -8.25 -11.91
C LEU A 333 -10.49 -9.38 -11.75
N PRO A 334 -9.35 -9.35 -12.47
CA PRO A 334 -8.32 -10.37 -12.34
C PRO A 334 -7.88 -10.50 -10.87
N ILE A 335 -7.86 -11.74 -10.39
CA ILE A 335 -7.38 -12.07 -9.05
C ILE A 335 -5.91 -11.67 -8.96
N SER A 336 -5.53 -10.76 -8.05
CA SER A 336 -4.15 -10.26 -7.95
C SER A 336 -3.32 -11.03 -6.92
N VAL A 337 -2.00 -11.02 -7.02
CA VAL A 337 -1.07 -11.63 -6.06
C VAL A 337 -1.34 -11.12 -4.64
N ILE A 338 -1.79 -9.88 -4.46
CA ILE A 338 -2.10 -9.30 -3.13
C ILE A 338 -3.49 -9.72 -2.60
N LYS A 339 -4.46 -10.00 -3.50
CA LYS A 339 -5.83 -10.41 -3.12
C LYS A 339 -6.01 -11.93 -3.06
N ASN A 340 -5.40 -12.69 -3.97
CA ASN A 340 -5.38 -14.16 -3.95
C ASN A 340 -4.54 -14.70 -2.78
N SER A 341 -3.54 -13.94 -2.36
CA SER A 341 -2.74 -14.27 -1.18
C SER A 341 -3.48 -14.05 0.14
N SER A 342 -4.63 -13.37 0.15
CA SER A 342 -5.28 -12.91 1.40
C SER A 342 -4.28 -12.26 2.37
N ASN A 343 -3.20 -11.65 1.84
CA ASN A 343 -2.12 -11.15 2.67
C ASN A 343 -2.66 -10.07 3.59
N PHE A 344 -3.31 -9.04 3.04
CA PHE A 344 -3.86 -7.94 3.83
C PHE A 344 -5.39 -7.86 3.81
N CYS A 345 -6.05 -8.62 2.94
CA CYS A 345 -7.50 -8.48 2.70
C CYS A 345 -8.32 -9.45 3.57
N GLY A 346 -9.03 -8.91 4.55
CA GLY A 346 -10.10 -9.60 5.28
C GLY A 346 -11.47 -9.36 4.65
N VAL A 347 -12.49 -10.04 5.17
CA VAL A 347 -13.91 -9.79 4.82
C VAL A 347 -14.72 -9.71 6.10
N ALA A 348 -15.52 -8.66 6.21
CA ALA A 348 -16.48 -8.45 7.29
C ALA A 348 -17.91 -8.56 6.75
N LEU A 349 -18.79 -9.12 7.55
CA LEU A 349 -20.23 -9.09 7.33
C LEU A 349 -20.81 -7.94 8.16
N ILE A 350 -21.41 -6.98 7.47
CA ILE A 350 -22.12 -5.85 8.07
C ILE A 350 -23.62 -6.14 8.00
N ASN A 351 -24.26 -6.11 9.15
CA ASN A 351 -25.67 -6.40 9.32
C ASN A 351 -26.37 -5.15 9.85
N VAL A 352 -27.46 -4.71 9.19
CA VAL A 352 -28.19 -3.48 9.51
C VAL A 352 -29.68 -3.77 9.68
N TRP A 353 -30.20 -3.69 10.92
CA TRP A 353 -31.60 -3.93 11.28
C TRP A 353 -32.39 -2.64 11.23
N ILE A 354 -33.29 -2.55 10.26
CA ILE A 354 -34.28 -1.47 10.17
C ILE A 354 -35.61 -2.11 10.54
N GLU A 355 -36.18 -1.70 11.68
CA GLU A 355 -37.38 -2.30 12.24
C GLU A 355 -37.22 -3.83 12.42
N SER A 356 -37.99 -4.66 11.70
CA SER A 356 -37.94 -6.13 11.76
C SER A 356 -37.22 -6.79 10.58
N GLN A 357 -36.58 -6.00 9.70
CA GLN A 357 -35.93 -6.51 8.49
C GLN A 357 -34.41 -6.54 8.61
N GLU A 358 -33.82 -7.64 8.14
CA GLU A 358 -32.38 -7.88 8.11
C GLU A 358 -31.75 -7.59 6.75
N PHE A 359 -30.79 -6.65 6.72
CA PHE A 359 -29.96 -6.37 5.55
C PHE A 359 -28.50 -6.68 5.84
N SER A 360 -27.87 -7.48 4.98
CA SER A 360 -26.48 -7.90 5.11
C SER A 360 -25.64 -7.46 3.91
N LYS A 361 -24.40 -7.04 4.16
CA LYS A 361 -23.41 -6.72 3.13
C LYS A 361 -22.05 -7.29 3.51
N GLU A 362 -21.40 -7.97 2.57
CA GLU A 362 -19.99 -8.33 2.70
C GLU A 362 -19.13 -7.13 2.31
N ASP A 363 -18.13 -6.82 3.14
CA ASP A 363 -17.22 -5.72 2.93
C ASP A 363 -15.77 -6.20 3.05
N HIS A 364 -14.96 -5.88 2.04
CA HIS A 364 -13.54 -6.21 2.02
C HIS A 364 -12.76 -5.12 2.75
N PHE A 365 -11.87 -5.49 3.66
CA PHE A 365 -11.04 -4.53 4.39
C PHE A 365 -9.55 -4.86 4.29
N TYR A 366 -8.72 -3.83 4.24
CA TYR A 366 -7.25 -3.94 4.28
C TYR A 366 -6.67 -3.48 5.63
N ASP A 367 -7.45 -2.73 6.40
CA ASP A 367 -7.12 -2.31 7.75
C ASP A 367 -8.39 -2.15 8.59
N LEU A 368 -8.25 -2.28 9.91
CA LEU A 368 -9.32 -2.03 10.88
C LEU A 368 -9.11 -0.65 11.55
N PRO A 369 -9.95 0.35 11.26
CA PRO A 369 -9.76 1.69 11.78
C PRO A 369 -10.51 1.86 13.11
N ILE A 370 -9.83 1.50 14.20
CA ILE A 370 -10.36 1.37 15.56
C ILE A 370 -10.44 2.72 16.28
N GLN A 371 -11.62 3.01 16.82
CA GLN A 371 -11.84 4.18 17.67
C GLN A 371 -11.35 3.92 19.09
N ILE A 372 -10.69 4.91 19.69
CA ILE A 372 -10.07 4.81 21.03
C ILE A 372 -10.63 5.84 22.02
N ASP A 373 -11.64 6.61 21.62
CA ASP A 373 -12.18 7.76 22.35
C ASP A 373 -13.56 7.57 22.96
N LYS A 374 -14.30 6.52 22.58
CA LYS A 374 -15.57 6.20 23.21
C LYS A 374 -15.30 5.89 24.70
N LYS A 375 -15.57 6.85 25.59
CA LYS A 375 -15.93 6.54 26.98
C LYS A 375 -17.05 5.50 26.85
N PHE A 376 -16.78 4.24 27.19
CA PHE A 376 -17.69 3.11 27.05
C PHE A 376 -19.04 3.47 27.69
N ARG A 377 -20.00 3.93 26.87
CA ARG A 377 -21.31 4.42 27.33
C ARG A 377 -22.36 3.48 26.78
N VAL A 378 -22.41 2.27 27.34
CA VAL A 378 -23.57 1.39 27.18
C VAL A 378 -24.70 2.01 27.99
N LYS A 379 -25.78 2.44 27.33
CA LYS A 379 -27.02 2.85 27.99
C LYS A 379 -27.74 1.57 28.43
N SER A 380 -27.92 1.38 29.73
CA SER A 380 -28.90 0.45 30.28
C SER A 380 -30.28 1.11 30.24
N SER A 381 -31.26 0.44 29.64
CA SER A 381 -32.68 0.69 29.88
C SER A 381 -33.47 -0.63 29.74
N ASP A 382 -33.74 -1.22 30.90
CA ASP A 382 -34.92 -1.95 31.39
C ASP A 382 -35.58 -3.12 30.61
N SER A 383 -35.42 -4.29 31.25
CA SER A 383 -36.42 -5.31 31.65
C SER A 383 -37.41 -5.91 30.65
N GLY A 384 -37.31 -7.23 30.46
CA GLY A 384 -38.47 -8.10 30.32
C GLY A 384 -38.31 -9.30 29.38
N SER A 385 -38.30 -10.50 29.98
CA SER A 385 -38.58 -11.83 29.41
C SER A 385 -37.44 -12.66 28.82
N SER A 386 -37.49 -13.93 29.21
CA SER A 386 -36.50 -15.00 29.17
C SER A 386 -36.41 -15.66 27.79
N ASP A 387 -35.19 -15.91 27.30
CA ASP A 387 -34.69 -17.25 26.93
C ASP A 387 -33.41 -17.21 26.06
N SER A 388 -32.59 -18.23 26.27
CA SER A 388 -31.43 -18.71 25.49
C SER A 388 -30.02 -18.16 25.80
N VAL A 389 -29.18 -19.13 26.18
CA VAL A 389 -27.83 -19.06 26.72
C VAL A 389 -26.81 -18.70 25.65
N VAL A 390 -26.46 -17.41 25.50
CA VAL A 390 -25.12 -16.92 25.09
C VAL A 390 -25.09 -15.38 25.22
N ASN A 391 -24.90 -14.86 26.43
CA ASN A 391 -24.44 -13.48 26.65
C ASN A 391 -23.99 -13.30 28.11
N SER A 392 -22.74 -13.65 28.41
CA SER A 392 -22.06 -13.24 29.64
C SER A 392 -20.55 -13.44 29.56
N VAL A 393 -19.84 -12.52 28.88
CA VAL A 393 -18.47 -12.11 29.27
C VAL A 393 -18.28 -10.62 28.94
N VAL A 394 -19.15 -9.74 29.45
CA VAL A 394 -18.78 -8.33 29.67
C VAL A 394 -19.50 -7.84 30.93
N GLY A 395 -19.08 -8.38 32.08
CA GLY A 395 -19.56 -7.99 33.40
C GLY A 395 -18.95 -6.65 33.86
N PHE A 396 -19.85 -5.72 34.16
CA PHE A 396 -19.69 -4.44 34.82
C PHE A 396 -18.65 -4.40 35.97
N VAL A 397 -17.64 -3.51 35.90
CA VAL A 397 -16.98 -2.95 37.11
C VAL A 397 -16.41 -1.55 36.84
N GLY A 398 -17.02 -0.53 37.48
CA GLY A 398 -16.27 0.62 37.99
C GLY A 398 -16.85 2.02 37.69
N GLY A 399 -18.04 2.33 38.19
CA GLY A 399 -18.54 3.71 38.23
C GLY A 399 -19.49 3.91 39.41
N ILE A 400 -18.95 4.02 40.63
CA ILE A 400 -19.55 4.65 41.83
C ILE A 400 -18.51 4.87 42.96
N LEU A 401 -17.26 4.40 42.84
CA LEU A 401 -16.16 4.79 43.73
C LEU A 401 -14.95 5.20 42.88
N GLY A 402 -14.41 6.40 43.13
CA GLY A 402 -13.27 6.95 42.39
C GLY A 402 -12.05 6.02 42.46
N ILE A 403 -11.69 5.43 41.32
CA ILE A 403 -10.39 4.80 41.07
C ILE A 403 -9.94 5.18 39.66
N SER A 404 -9.06 6.18 39.59
CA SER A 404 -8.21 6.46 38.44
C SER A 404 -7.19 5.32 38.31
N GLY A 405 -7.36 4.38 37.37
CA GLY A 405 -6.39 3.27 37.27
C GLY A 405 -6.60 2.09 36.31
N LYS A 406 -7.51 2.11 35.33
CA LYS A 406 -7.59 1.00 34.34
C LYS A 406 -6.82 1.31 33.05
N THR A 407 -5.84 0.47 32.74
CA THR A 407 -5.10 0.44 31.46
C THR A 407 -6.06 0.08 30.32
N LEU A 408 -6.10 0.89 29.26
CA LEU A 408 -6.90 0.64 28.05
C LEU A 408 -6.22 -0.42 27.18
N LYS A 409 -6.87 -1.55 26.90
CA LYS A 409 -6.31 -2.63 26.07
C LYS A 409 -6.86 -2.60 24.65
N LEU A 410 -6.06 -3.08 23.69
CA LEU A 410 -6.48 -3.19 22.29
C LEU A 410 -7.73 -4.07 22.12
N GLN A 411 -7.83 -5.15 22.89
CA GLN A 411 -8.96 -6.06 22.90
C GLN A 411 -10.26 -5.33 23.29
N ASP A 412 -10.21 -4.40 24.25
CA ASP A 412 -11.38 -3.60 24.64
C ASP A 412 -11.86 -2.74 23.47
N CYS A 413 -10.91 -2.17 22.70
CA CYS A 413 -11.23 -1.37 21.52
C CYS A 413 -11.79 -2.20 20.36
N LEU A 414 -11.27 -3.41 20.14
CA LEU A 414 -11.77 -4.35 19.12
C LEU A 414 -13.19 -4.86 19.48
N ALA A 415 -13.44 -5.15 20.75
CA ALA A 415 -14.76 -5.53 21.24
C ALA A 415 -15.77 -4.39 21.02
N ALA A 416 -15.39 -3.14 21.33
CA ALA A 416 -16.23 -1.98 21.06
C ALA A 416 -16.48 -1.76 19.56
N PHE A 417 -15.49 -2.04 18.71
CA PHE A 417 -15.62 -1.93 17.25
C PHE A 417 -16.60 -2.95 16.65
N CYS A 418 -16.66 -4.16 17.22
CA CYS A 418 -17.58 -5.22 16.77
C CYS A 418 -18.91 -5.25 17.55
N ALA A 419 -19.11 -4.34 18.50
CA ALA A 419 -20.34 -4.24 19.26
C ALA A 419 -21.52 -3.78 18.37
N THR A 420 -22.74 -4.05 18.82
CA THR A 420 -23.93 -3.52 18.16
C THR A 420 -24.02 -2.02 18.39
N GLU A 421 -24.17 -1.26 17.31
CA GLU A 421 -24.33 0.20 17.33
C GLU A 421 -25.79 0.55 17.02
N ASP A 422 -26.45 1.28 17.93
CA ASP A 422 -27.76 1.86 17.68
C ASP A 422 -27.61 3.20 16.95
N LEU A 423 -27.88 3.23 15.65
CA LEU A 423 -27.84 4.41 14.81
C LEU A 423 -29.17 5.15 14.94
N THR A 424 -29.21 6.15 15.81
CA THR A 424 -30.41 6.94 16.15
C THR A 424 -30.15 8.44 16.11
N GLY A 425 -31.22 9.24 16.04
CA GLY A 425 -31.12 10.71 16.11
C GLY A 425 -30.31 11.31 14.95
N GLY A 426 -29.19 11.98 15.26
CA GLY A 426 -28.29 12.58 14.26
C GLY A 426 -27.45 11.57 13.47
N ASP A 427 -27.34 10.33 13.95
CA ASP A 427 -26.55 9.25 13.34
C ASP A 427 -27.42 8.25 12.55
N LYS A 428 -28.69 8.59 12.27
CA LYS A 428 -29.63 7.73 11.52
C LYS A 428 -29.03 7.26 10.20
N TYR A 429 -29.26 5.99 9.87
CA TYR A 429 -28.83 5.41 8.60
C TYR A 429 -29.67 5.95 7.45
N ARG A 430 -29.01 6.36 6.37
CA ARG A 430 -29.67 6.81 5.14
C ARG A 430 -29.74 5.64 4.15
N CYS A 431 -30.94 5.17 3.84
CA CYS A 431 -31.12 4.08 2.88
C CYS A 431 -30.65 4.48 1.47
N ASP A 432 -29.84 3.64 0.82
CA ASP A 432 -29.32 3.96 -0.51
C ASP A 432 -30.39 3.96 -1.61
N ARG A 433 -31.48 3.21 -1.41
CA ARG A 433 -32.57 3.08 -2.39
C ARG A 433 -33.64 4.16 -2.23
N CYS A 434 -34.17 4.35 -1.02
CA CYS A 434 -35.26 5.31 -0.78
C CYS A 434 -34.79 6.67 -0.20
N LYS A 435 -33.49 6.81 0.11
CA LYS A 435 -32.85 8.02 0.67
C LYS A 435 -33.41 8.52 2.02
N LYS A 436 -34.32 7.77 2.65
CA LYS A 436 -34.90 8.06 3.98
C LYS A 436 -33.89 7.78 5.09
N LEU A 437 -33.93 8.60 6.14
CA LEU A 437 -33.20 8.38 7.38
C LEU A 437 -34.04 7.52 8.33
N SER A 438 -33.50 6.38 8.73
CA SER A 438 -34.16 5.44 9.63
C SER A 438 -33.28 5.14 10.83
N ASP A 439 -33.92 4.93 11.98
CA ASP A 439 -33.23 4.33 13.13
C ASP A 439 -32.91 2.88 12.79
N CYS A 440 -31.69 2.44 13.06
CA CYS A 440 -31.30 1.06 12.79
C CYS A 440 -30.23 0.56 13.76
N LYS A 441 -30.11 -0.76 13.88
CA LYS A 441 -29.01 -1.40 14.60
C LYS A 441 -27.98 -1.90 13.61
N LYS A 442 -26.72 -1.54 13.79
CA LYS A 442 -25.61 -1.99 12.94
C LYS A 442 -24.71 -2.94 13.73
N THR A 443 -24.33 -4.06 13.12
CA THR A 443 -23.33 -4.98 13.67
C THR A 443 -22.27 -5.29 12.61
N LEU A 444 -21.06 -5.63 13.07
CA LEU A 444 -19.95 -6.01 12.22
C LEU A 444 -19.32 -7.29 12.78
N ARG A 445 -19.19 -8.32 11.94
CA ARG A 445 -18.51 -9.58 12.28
C ARG A 445 -17.51 -9.96 11.19
N ILE A 446 -16.33 -10.42 11.57
CA ILE A 446 -15.33 -10.88 10.61
C ILE A 446 -15.75 -12.25 10.07
N ILE A 447 -15.82 -12.39 8.74
CA ILE A 447 -16.11 -13.67 8.08
C ILE A 447 -14.91 -14.27 7.35
N ARG A 448 -13.84 -13.49 7.13
CA ARG A 448 -12.56 -13.99 6.66
C ARG A 448 -11.44 -13.16 7.26
N LEU A 449 -10.55 -13.83 7.97
CA LEU A 449 -9.38 -13.23 8.60
C LEU A 449 -8.23 -13.05 7.59
N PRO A 450 -7.53 -11.90 7.58
CA PRO A 450 -6.35 -11.70 6.74
C PRO A 450 -5.12 -12.42 7.32
N GLU A 451 -4.14 -12.80 6.49
CA GLU A 451 -2.87 -13.36 6.99
C GLU A 451 -2.01 -12.30 7.72
N ILE A 452 -2.12 -11.05 7.28
CA ILE A 452 -1.54 -9.85 7.87
C ILE A 452 -2.67 -8.90 8.25
N LEU A 453 -2.90 -8.75 9.55
CA LEU A 453 -3.90 -7.85 10.10
C LEU A 453 -3.27 -6.47 10.35
N CYS A 454 -3.79 -5.46 9.65
CA CYS A 454 -3.44 -4.06 9.90
C CYS A 454 -4.51 -3.39 10.78
N ILE A 455 -4.10 -2.75 11.87
CA ILE A 455 -5.01 -2.04 12.78
C ILE A 455 -4.57 -0.58 12.89
N GLN A 456 -5.41 0.34 12.45
CA GLN A 456 -5.22 1.77 12.66
C GLN A 456 -5.91 2.19 13.97
N LEU A 457 -5.19 2.83 14.89
CA LEU A 457 -5.78 3.50 16.04
C LEU A 457 -6.11 4.95 15.66
N LYS A 458 -7.40 5.30 15.62
CA LYS A 458 -7.88 6.65 15.24
C LYS A 458 -7.52 7.68 16.31
N ARG A 459 -6.30 8.19 16.25
CA ARG A 459 -5.74 9.14 17.22
C ARG A 459 -6.09 10.60 16.97
N PHE A 460 -6.72 10.95 15.86
CA PHE A 460 -7.04 12.35 15.54
C PHE A 460 -8.55 12.57 15.57
N ARG A 461 -8.98 13.60 16.31
CA ARG A 461 -10.38 14.05 16.38
C ARG A 461 -10.56 15.30 15.55
N TYR A 462 -11.65 15.35 14.79
CA TYR A 462 -12.07 16.52 14.03
C TYR A 462 -13.27 17.16 14.72
N ASN A 463 -13.00 18.05 15.67
CA ASN A 463 -14.01 18.96 16.23
C ASN A 463 -13.76 20.37 15.67
N SER A 464 -14.17 21.44 16.37
CA SER A 464 -13.81 22.82 16.01
C SER A 464 -12.30 23.08 15.86
N TYR A 465 -11.45 22.17 16.39
CA TYR A 465 -10.01 22.09 16.17
C TYR A 465 -9.57 20.62 16.12
N ILE A 466 -8.47 20.32 15.40
CA ILE A 466 -7.91 18.97 15.33
C ILE A 466 -7.11 18.69 16.61
N SER A 467 -7.42 17.62 17.33
CA SER A 467 -6.69 17.20 18.54
C SER A 467 -6.22 15.75 18.47
N LYS A 468 -5.00 15.49 18.98
CA LYS A 468 -4.42 14.15 19.05
C LYS A 468 -4.73 13.49 20.41
N ILE A 469 -5.09 12.21 20.37
CA ILE A 469 -5.30 11.35 21.53
C ILE A 469 -3.97 10.67 21.90
N GLY A 470 -3.36 11.15 22.98
CA GLY A 470 -2.12 10.60 23.57
C GLY A 470 -2.35 9.42 24.53
N THR A 471 -3.57 8.88 24.63
CA THR A 471 -3.83 7.72 25.50
C THR A 471 -3.06 6.51 25.01
N HIS A 472 -2.25 5.92 25.90
CA HIS A 472 -1.58 4.65 25.62
C HIS A 472 -2.63 3.52 25.56
N VAL A 473 -2.59 2.75 24.48
CA VAL A 473 -3.39 1.53 24.31
C VAL A 473 -2.42 0.37 24.45
N GLN A 474 -2.61 -0.47 25.46
CA GLN A 474 -1.81 -1.68 25.63
C GLN A 474 -2.17 -2.67 24.52
N PHE A 475 -1.19 -3.01 23.69
CA PHE A 475 -1.35 -3.98 22.60
C PHE A 475 -0.52 -5.25 22.90
N PRO A 476 -1.06 -6.45 22.62
CA PRO A 476 -0.33 -7.71 22.79
C PRO A 476 0.80 -7.84 21.77
N MET A 477 1.99 -8.25 22.20
CA MET A 477 3.11 -8.52 21.29
C MET A 477 2.94 -9.87 20.57
N GLU A 478 2.30 -10.84 21.25
CA GLU A 478 2.07 -12.21 20.78
C GLU A 478 0.66 -12.65 21.17
N ASP A 479 0.13 -13.67 20.49
CA ASP A 479 -1.14 -14.32 20.79
C ASP A 479 -2.38 -13.40 20.84
N LEU A 480 -2.46 -12.40 19.96
CA LEU A 480 -3.71 -11.65 19.76
C LEU A 480 -4.78 -12.58 19.17
N ASP A 481 -5.77 -12.95 19.98
CA ASP A 481 -6.89 -13.79 19.55
C ASP A 481 -7.99 -12.96 18.89
N MET A 482 -8.25 -13.25 17.61
CA MET A 482 -9.30 -12.60 16.82
C MET A 482 -10.63 -13.37 16.78
N ARG A 483 -10.70 -14.60 17.32
CA ARG A 483 -11.93 -15.42 17.31
C ARG A 483 -13.16 -14.72 17.89
N PRO A 484 -13.08 -13.94 18.99
CA PRO A 484 -14.25 -13.27 19.56
C PRO A 484 -14.93 -12.25 18.64
N TYR A 485 -14.23 -11.81 17.59
CA TYR A 485 -14.71 -10.81 16.63
C TYR A 485 -15.23 -11.44 15.32
N CYS A 486 -15.06 -12.75 15.15
CA CYS A 486 -15.53 -13.50 13.99
C CYS A 486 -17.02 -13.87 14.09
N LYS A 487 -17.64 -14.21 12.95
CA LYS A 487 -19.00 -14.80 12.91
C LYS A 487 -19.00 -16.15 13.62
N GLU A 488 -20.05 -16.45 14.37
CA GLU A 488 -20.13 -17.64 15.24
C GLU A 488 -19.95 -18.97 14.48
N SER A 489 -20.47 -19.06 13.26
CA SER A 489 -20.30 -20.24 12.40
C SER A 489 -18.84 -20.50 12.02
N LEU A 490 -18.00 -19.45 12.00
CA LEU A 490 -16.57 -19.58 11.75
C LEU A 490 -15.81 -19.87 13.04
N SER A 491 -16.16 -19.21 14.15
CA SER A 491 -15.49 -19.47 15.42
C SER A 491 -15.69 -20.91 15.91
N LYS A 492 -16.83 -21.54 15.60
CA LYS A 492 -17.11 -22.96 15.92
C LYS A 492 -16.32 -23.96 15.06
N ASN A 493 -15.97 -23.58 13.83
CA ASN A 493 -15.27 -24.47 12.87
C ASN A 493 -13.77 -24.17 12.76
N MET A 494 -13.27 -23.10 13.38
CA MET A 494 -11.86 -22.72 13.38
C MET A 494 -11.12 -23.37 14.54
N ASP A 495 -9.99 -24.01 14.25
CA ASP A 495 -9.05 -24.43 15.29
C ASP A 495 -8.67 -23.24 16.15
N GLU A 496 -8.57 -23.46 17.46
CA GLU A 496 -8.27 -22.43 18.47
C GLU A 496 -7.00 -21.62 18.16
N GLU A 497 -5.98 -22.26 17.60
CA GLU A 497 -4.72 -21.62 17.21
C GLU A 497 -4.81 -20.88 15.88
N SER A 498 -5.81 -21.17 15.05
CA SER A 498 -5.86 -20.65 13.69
C SER A 498 -6.27 -19.18 13.61
N ALA A 499 -6.62 -18.51 14.70
CA ALA A 499 -7.00 -17.08 14.69
C ALA A 499 -6.13 -16.22 15.62
N LYS A 500 -4.95 -16.73 15.98
CA LYS A 500 -3.94 -16.01 16.75
C LYS A 500 -3.00 -15.23 15.85
N TYR A 501 -2.55 -14.09 16.36
CA TYR A 501 -1.65 -13.20 15.66
C TYR A 501 -0.50 -12.72 16.55
N ASN A 502 0.68 -12.60 15.95
CA ASN A 502 1.86 -12.00 16.58
C ASN A 502 2.17 -10.65 15.94
N LEU A 503 2.48 -9.65 16.76
CA LEU A 503 2.90 -8.35 16.28
C LEU A 503 4.30 -8.48 15.66
N TYR A 504 4.46 -8.02 14.42
CA TYR A 504 5.78 -7.94 13.79
C TYR A 504 6.19 -6.50 13.47
N GLY A 505 5.26 -5.53 13.49
CA GLY A 505 5.61 -4.14 13.29
C GLY A 505 4.53 -3.17 13.74
N PHE A 506 4.92 -1.93 14.03
CA PHE A 506 3.99 -0.84 14.27
C PHE A 506 4.61 0.51 13.93
N ILE A 507 3.75 1.47 13.58
CA ILE A 507 4.13 2.87 13.36
C ILE A 507 3.76 3.65 14.61
N HIS A 508 4.66 4.51 15.07
CA HIS A 508 4.45 5.45 16.14
C HIS A 508 4.50 6.87 15.59
N HIS A 509 3.49 7.69 15.91
CA HIS A 509 3.48 9.11 15.57
C HIS A 509 3.83 9.95 16.80
N ARG A 510 4.95 10.68 16.76
CA ARG A 510 5.35 11.67 17.77
C ARG A 510 4.91 13.06 17.33
N GLY A 511 4.52 13.92 18.27
CA GLY A 511 4.06 15.28 17.97
C GLY A 511 2.55 15.46 18.07
N GLY A 512 2.09 16.67 17.72
CA GLY A 512 0.71 17.12 17.84
C GLY A 512 -0.06 17.02 16.51
N SER A 513 -1.25 17.64 16.44
CA SER A 513 -2.14 17.54 15.28
C SER A 513 -1.66 18.30 14.03
N GLY A 514 -0.84 19.34 14.20
CA GLY A 514 -0.38 20.22 13.10
C GLY A 514 1.09 20.02 12.72
N SER A 515 1.82 19.18 13.45
CA SER A 515 3.20 18.79 13.12
C SER A 515 3.57 17.53 13.90
N GLY A 516 4.20 16.57 13.23
CA GLY A 516 4.70 15.38 13.88
C GLY A 516 5.76 14.63 13.09
N HIS A 517 6.13 13.47 13.62
CA HIS A 517 7.18 12.61 13.10
C HIS A 517 6.79 11.15 13.24
N TYR A 518 6.87 10.41 12.14
CA TYR A 518 6.53 9.00 12.10
C TYR A 518 7.80 8.15 12.23
N ILE A 519 7.73 7.14 13.09
CA ILE A 519 8.81 6.19 13.35
C ILE A 519 8.24 4.79 13.24
N ALA A 520 8.92 3.90 12.51
CA ALA A 520 8.53 2.50 12.45
C ALA A 520 9.30 1.69 13.48
N TYR A 521 8.64 0.67 14.03
CA TYR A 521 9.26 -0.39 14.81
C TYR A 521 8.90 -1.70 14.14
N ALA A 522 9.88 -2.55 13.84
CA ALA A 522 9.62 -3.85 13.25
C ALA A 522 10.56 -4.92 13.80
N LYS A 523 10.04 -6.14 13.90
CA LYS A 523 10.81 -7.35 14.18
C LYS A 523 11.45 -7.80 12.87
N ASN A 524 12.77 -7.93 12.85
CA ASN A 524 13.45 -8.46 11.68
C ASN A 524 13.24 -9.99 11.62
N PRO A 525 12.75 -10.54 10.51
CA PRO A 525 12.47 -11.98 10.36
C PRO A 525 13.72 -12.88 10.32
N THR A 526 14.92 -12.33 10.14
CA THR A 526 16.16 -13.11 10.05
C THR A 526 16.75 -13.41 11.43
N ASP A 527 16.84 -12.39 12.29
CA ASP A 527 17.47 -12.49 13.61
C ASP A 527 16.47 -12.40 14.78
N GLU A 528 15.19 -12.27 14.46
CA GLU A 528 14.06 -12.15 15.37
C GLU A 528 14.14 -10.99 16.38
N ASN A 529 14.98 -9.98 16.13
CA ASN A 529 15.13 -8.84 17.01
C ASN A 529 14.24 -7.65 16.59
N TRP A 530 13.87 -6.82 17.56
CA TRP A 530 13.13 -5.59 17.31
C TRP A 530 14.05 -4.41 16.99
N TYR A 531 13.67 -3.62 16.00
CA TYR A 531 14.41 -2.45 15.56
C TYR A 531 13.49 -1.23 15.44
N GLU A 532 13.98 -0.08 15.89
CA GLU A 532 13.45 1.26 15.61
C GLU A 532 14.06 1.76 14.30
N TYR A 533 13.21 2.15 13.35
CA TYR A 533 13.54 2.76 12.07
C TYR A 533 13.06 4.21 12.08
N ASP A 534 13.97 5.11 12.44
CA ASP A 534 13.77 6.56 12.49
C ASP A 534 14.50 7.19 11.29
N ASP A 535 13.81 7.23 10.14
CA ASP A 535 14.39 7.58 8.84
C ASP A 535 15.72 6.83 8.59
N THR A 536 16.85 7.52 8.54
CA THR A 536 18.17 6.94 8.25
C THR A 536 18.71 6.09 9.39
N TYR A 537 18.11 6.17 10.58
CA TYR A 537 18.63 5.53 11.78
C TYR A 537 17.90 4.22 12.05
N VAL A 538 18.68 3.16 12.21
CA VAL A 538 18.20 1.83 12.61
C VAL A 538 18.82 1.50 13.96
N THR A 539 18.00 1.25 14.98
CA THR A 539 18.47 0.98 16.35
C THR A 539 17.75 -0.22 16.94
N LYS A 540 18.49 -1.23 17.42
CA LYS A 540 17.91 -2.38 18.14
C LYS A 540 17.19 -1.91 19.41
N LYS A 541 16.01 -2.46 19.68
CA LYS A 541 15.17 -2.14 20.84
C LYS A 541 14.71 -3.39 21.58
N SER A 542 14.51 -3.25 22.88
CA SER A 542 13.87 -4.28 23.70
C SER A 542 12.34 -4.20 23.63
N ILE A 543 11.67 -5.33 23.86
CA ILE A 543 10.21 -5.41 23.94
C ILE A 543 9.65 -4.48 25.04
N ALA A 544 10.37 -4.35 26.16
CA ALA A 544 9.98 -3.48 27.27
C ALA A 544 9.97 -1.98 26.92
N GLU A 545 10.87 -1.54 26.03
CA GLU A 545 10.91 -0.16 25.53
C GLU A 545 9.75 0.13 24.57
N ILE A 546 9.48 -0.79 23.63
CA ILE A 546 8.54 -0.55 22.54
C ILE A 546 7.07 -0.74 22.95
N SER A 547 6.79 -1.66 23.89
CA SER A 547 5.42 -1.95 24.36
C SER A 547 4.75 -0.78 25.08
N ARG A 548 5.51 0.23 25.51
CA ARG A 548 5.00 1.44 26.18
C ARG A 548 4.68 2.58 25.23
N LEU A 549 4.99 2.43 23.93
CA LEU A 549 4.83 3.49 22.95
C LEU A 549 3.37 3.66 22.51
N GLU A 550 3.03 4.85 22.02
CA GLU A 550 1.71 5.14 21.44
C GLU A 550 1.66 4.63 19.99
N ALA A 551 1.25 3.36 19.80
CA ALA A 551 1.08 2.81 18.46
C ALA A 551 0.02 3.61 17.68
N TYR A 552 0.31 3.96 16.43
CA TYR A 552 -0.61 4.58 15.49
C TYR A 552 -1.20 3.54 14.53
N VAL A 553 -0.35 2.68 13.98
CA VAL A 553 -0.73 1.54 13.12
C VAL A 553 -0.02 0.30 13.63
N LEU A 554 -0.72 -0.81 13.77
CA LEU A 554 -0.19 -2.10 14.21
C LEU A 554 -0.28 -3.11 13.06
N PHE A 555 0.78 -3.91 12.88
CA PHE A 555 0.87 -4.96 11.88
C PHE A 555 1.09 -6.30 12.57
N TYR A 556 0.10 -7.17 12.41
CA TYR A 556 0.00 -8.47 13.05
C TYR A 556 0.06 -9.57 11.97
N GLN A 557 0.90 -10.59 12.16
CA GLN A 557 0.94 -11.76 11.30
C GLN A 557 0.23 -12.91 11.99
N ARG A 558 -0.62 -13.62 11.24
CA ARG A 558 -1.33 -14.80 11.70
C ARG A 558 -0.33 -15.94 11.90
N THR A 559 -0.39 -16.62 13.03
CA THR A 559 0.60 -17.64 13.41
C THR A 559 -0.07 -18.86 14.05
N SER A 560 0.61 -20.02 13.97
CA SER A 560 0.27 -21.23 14.73
C SER A 560 1.56 -22.01 14.99
N PRO A 561 1.86 -22.38 16.25
CA PRO A 561 3.04 -23.18 16.58
C PRO A 561 3.13 -24.47 15.76
N LYS A 562 2.02 -25.20 15.63
CA LYS A 562 1.94 -26.42 14.82
C LYS A 562 2.35 -26.19 13.37
N LYS A 563 1.96 -25.04 12.80
CA LYS A 563 2.30 -24.70 11.43
C LYS A 563 3.75 -24.28 11.27
N GLU A 564 4.32 -23.58 12.23
CA GLU A 564 5.75 -23.25 12.21
C GLU A 564 6.64 -24.50 12.34
N ASP A 565 6.24 -25.46 13.17
CA ASP A 565 6.93 -26.74 13.31
C ASP A 565 6.85 -27.56 12.01
N GLU A 566 5.67 -27.65 11.39
CA GLU A 566 5.50 -28.26 10.06
C GLU A 566 6.41 -27.63 9.00
N ARG A 567 6.46 -26.29 8.95
CA ARG A 567 7.31 -25.58 7.99
C ARG A 567 8.78 -25.89 8.23
N ARG A 568 9.22 -25.92 9.49
CA ARG A 568 10.59 -26.25 9.86
C ARG A 568 10.96 -27.66 9.43
N GLU A 569 10.10 -28.63 9.69
CA GLU A 569 10.32 -30.03 9.30
C GLU A 569 10.41 -30.19 7.78
N ILE A 570 9.49 -29.58 7.04
CA ILE A 570 9.48 -29.66 5.57
C ILE A 570 10.70 -28.96 4.96
N LEU A 571 11.08 -27.78 5.46
CA LEU A 571 12.28 -27.07 5.00
C LEU A 571 13.56 -27.85 5.29
N ASP A 572 13.64 -28.51 6.44
CA ASP A 572 14.77 -29.37 6.80
C ASP A 572 14.90 -30.56 5.85
N LYS A 573 13.79 -31.22 5.50
CA LYS A 573 13.75 -32.28 4.47
C LYS A 573 14.21 -31.78 3.10
N ILE A 574 13.79 -30.59 2.69
CA ILE A 574 14.22 -29.99 1.41
C ILE A 574 15.74 -29.71 1.41
N ASN A 575 16.29 -29.23 2.53
CA ASN A 575 17.71 -28.82 2.61
C ASN A 575 18.67 -30.02 2.79
N LYS A 576 18.26 -31.07 3.48
CA LYS A 576 19.10 -32.27 3.74
C LYS A 576 19.29 -33.17 2.52
N ASP A 577 18.52 -32.97 1.46
CA ASP A 577 18.43 -33.89 0.31
C ASP A 577 19.60 -33.80 -0.69
N SER A 578 20.77 -33.32 -0.27
CA SER A 578 21.95 -33.20 -1.14
C SER A 578 22.55 -34.55 -1.58
N SER A 579 22.01 -35.69 -1.12
CA SER A 579 22.58 -37.03 -1.33
C SER A 579 21.59 -38.15 -1.65
N SER A 580 20.27 -37.90 -1.79
CA SER A 580 19.31 -38.99 -2.06
C SER A 580 19.13 -39.27 -3.56
N THR A 581 18.81 -40.53 -3.87
CA THR A 581 18.38 -41.00 -5.20
C THR A 581 16.90 -40.74 -5.47
N GLU A 582 16.22 -40.00 -4.58
CA GLU A 582 14.77 -39.77 -4.66
C GLU A 582 14.43 -38.90 -5.89
N ALA A 583 13.31 -39.24 -6.54
CA ALA A 583 12.75 -38.42 -7.60
C ALA A 583 12.36 -37.04 -7.03
N HIS A 584 12.69 -35.99 -7.78
CA HIS A 584 12.37 -34.62 -7.37
C HIS A 584 11.29 -34.02 -8.25
N PHE A 585 10.47 -33.15 -7.67
CA PHE A 585 9.38 -32.45 -8.33
C PHE A 585 9.59 -30.95 -8.29
N TRP A 586 9.06 -30.26 -9.30
CA TRP A 586 8.96 -28.81 -9.33
C TRP A 586 7.58 -28.37 -8.85
N ILE A 587 7.58 -27.44 -7.90
CA ILE A 587 6.38 -26.73 -7.44
C ILE A 587 6.52 -25.25 -7.78
N SER A 588 5.42 -24.58 -8.09
CA SER A 588 5.39 -23.13 -8.26
C SER A 588 6.03 -22.41 -7.07
N ARG A 589 6.97 -21.50 -7.35
CA ARG A 589 7.57 -20.63 -6.33
C ARG A 589 6.53 -19.69 -5.71
N LEU A 590 5.54 -19.23 -6.48
CA LEU A 590 4.44 -18.44 -5.93
C LEU A 590 3.67 -19.22 -4.89
N TRP A 591 3.27 -20.46 -5.21
CA TRP A 591 2.54 -21.29 -4.25
C TRP A 591 3.41 -21.65 -3.04
N PHE A 592 4.69 -21.99 -3.26
CA PHE A 592 5.63 -22.28 -2.18
C PHE A 592 5.79 -21.11 -1.22
N ASN A 593 5.89 -19.88 -1.73
CA ASN A 593 5.94 -18.67 -0.92
C ASN A 593 4.65 -18.46 -0.11
N ARG A 594 3.48 -18.78 -0.67
CA ARG A 594 2.22 -18.77 0.09
C ARG A 594 2.26 -19.75 1.24
N TRP A 595 2.67 -21.00 0.98
CA TRP A 595 2.78 -22.03 2.01
C TRP A 595 3.74 -21.62 3.14
N ARG A 596 4.87 -21.01 2.78
CA ARG A 596 5.91 -20.56 3.73
C ARG A 596 5.42 -19.51 4.72
N PHE A 597 4.47 -18.64 4.37
CA PHE A 597 4.09 -17.51 5.23
C PHE A 597 2.61 -17.46 5.63
N MET A 598 1.72 -18.18 4.94
CA MET A 598 0.27 -18.11 5.15
C MET A 598 -0.26 -19.33 5.92
N MET A 599 -1.28 -19.14 6.74
CA MET A 599 -2.06 -20.22 7.35
C MET A 599 -2.90 -20.99 6.34
N THR A 600 -3.39 -20.36 5.28
CA THR A 600 -4.18 -21.02 4.23
C THR A 600 -3.61 -20.76 2.84
N PRO A 601 -2.61 -21.56 2.38
CA PRO A 601 -1.99 -21.36 1.07
C PRO A 601 -2.86 -21.80 -0.12
N GLY A 602 -3.96 -22.51 0.12
CA GLY A 602 -4.80 -23.07 -0.93
C GLY A 602 -4.14 -24.25 -1.66
N PRO A 603 -4.83 -24.82 -2.68
CA PRO A 603 -4.31 -25.97 -3.42
C PRO A 603 -3.06 -25.63 -4.22
N ILE A 604 -2.19 -26.62 -4.40
CA ILE A 604 -1.00 -26.50 -5.24
C ILE A 604 -1.46 -26.18 -6.67
N SER A 605 -0.88 -25.12 -7.22
CA SER A 605 -1.10 -24.68 -8.60
C SER A 605 0.24 -24.50 -9.29
N ASN A 606 0.48 -25.29 -10.34
CA ASN A 606 1.67 -25.20 -11.18
C ASN A 606 1.42 -24.46 -12.52
N TYR A 607 0.19 -24.00 -12.77
CA TYR A 607 -0.22 -23.37 -14.05
C TYR A 607 0.44 -22.02 -14.34
N ASP A 608 1.20 -21.48 -13.40
CA ASP A 608 2.06 -20.33 -13.64
C ASP A 608 3.30 -20.69 -14.49
N PHE A 609 3.75 -21.94 -14.46
CA PHE A 609 4.88 -22.41 -15.27
C PHE A 609 4.54 -23.56 -16.24
N ILE A 610 3.49 -24.33 -16.01
CA ILE A 610 2.99 -25.36 -16.95
C ILE A 610 1.82 -24.85 -17.78
N CYS A 611 1.66 -25.38 -18.98
CA CYS A 611 0.46 -25.19 -19.80
C CYS A 611 -0.60 -26.29 -19.51
N SER A 612 -1.79 -26.14 -20.08
CA SER A 612 -2.88 -27.12 -20.00
C SER A 612 -2.51 -28.50 -20.56
N HIS A 613 -1.53 -28.58 -21.45
CA HIS A 613 -0.98 -29.85 -21.98
C HIS A 613 -0.01 -30.54 -21.00
N GLY A 614 0.21 -30.01 -19.79
CA GLY A 614 1.09 -30.60 -18.77
C GLY A 614 2.59 -30.42 -19.03
N SER A 615 2.96 -29.55 -19.97
CA SER A 615 4.36 -29.24 -20.33
C SER A 615 4.72 -27.81 -19.94
N ILE A 616 6.01 -27.44 -19.97
CA ILE A 616 6.44 -26.08 -19.64
C ILE A 616 5.89 -25.08 -20.65
N ASN A 617 5.37 -23.96 -20.15
CA ASN A 617 4.91 -22.86 -20.99
C ASN A 617 6.08 -22.23 -21.77
N ASN A 618 5.93 -22.12 -23.09
CA ASN A 618 6.96 -21.58 -23.99
C ASN A 618 7.43 -20.17 -23.64
N LYS A 619 6.57 -19.35 -23.04
CA LYS A 619 6.95 -17.98 -22.61
C LYS A 619 7.91 -17.96 -21.41
N ASN A 620 8.03 -19.09 -20.70
CA ASN A 620 8.68 -19.19 -19.41
C ASN A 620 9.84 -20.22 -19.38
N CYS A 621 10.05 -21.00 -20.45
CA CYS A 621 11.03 -22.09 -20.47
C CYS A 621 12.47 -21.65 -20.15
N ASN A 622 12.94 -20.54 -20.70
CA ASN A 622 14.33 -20.08 -20.53
C ASN A 622 14.68 -19.59 -19.12
N LYS A 623 13.69 -19.44 -18.22
CA LYS A 623 13.87 -18.92 -16.85
C LYS A 623 13.09 -19.74 -15.82
N ILE A 624 12.83 -21.00 -16.13
CA ILE A 624 11.99 -21.87 -15.30
C ILE A 624 12.50 -21.98 -13.86
N CYS A 625 13.83 -22.01 -13.67
CA CYS A 625 14.46 -22.11 -12.34
C CYS A 625 14.07 -20.97 -11.39
N ASP A 626 13.78 -19.77 -11.93
CA ASP A 626 13.34 -18.62 -11.13
C ASP A 626 11.87 -18.78 -10.68
N MET A 627 11.09 -19.61 -11.38
CA MET A 627 9.65 -19.78 -11.15
C MET A 627 9.31 -21.01 -10.32
N VAL A 628 10.25 -21.94 -10.13
CA VAL A 628 10.01 -23.21 -9.45
C VAL A 628 10.87 -23.40 -8.21
N VAL A 629 10.39 -24.22 -7.29
CA VAL A 629 11.13 -24.77 -6.17
C VAL A 629 11.24 -26.27 -6.36
N LYS A 630 12.46 -26.80 -6.29
CA LYS A 630 12.74 -28.24 -6.39
C LYS A 630 12.51 -28.86 -5.01
N VAL A 631 11.65 -29.87 -4.94
CA VAL A 631 11.34 -30.59 -3.69
C VAL A 631 11.45 -32.11 -3.89
N PRO A 632 11.82 -32.88 -2.85
CA PRO A 632 11.78 -34.34 -2.90
C PRO A 632 10.34 -34.87 -3.07
N PHE A 633 10.17 -36.06 -3.64
CA PHE A 633 8.86 -36.67 -3.85
C PHE A 633 8.05 -36.80 -2.55
N GLY A 634 8.66 -37.25 -1.46
CA GLY A 634 8.01 -37.37 -0.16
C GLY A 634 7.46 -36.03 0.34
N VAL A 635 8.17 -34.93 0.08
CA VAL A 635 7.70 -33.57 0.40
C VAL A 635 6.53 -33.18 -0.50
N TYR A 636 6.63 -33.38 -1.83
CA TYR A 636 5.54 -33.10 -2.75
C TYR A 636 4.25 -33.84 -2.35
N LYS A 637 4.37 -35.14 -2.05
CA LYS A 637 3.26 -36.00 -1.62
C LYS A 637 2.62 -35.47 -0.33
N THR A 638 3.43 -35.14 0.67
CA THR A 638 2.94 -34.59 1.95
C THR A 638 2.14 -33.29 1.73
N LEU A 639 2.66 -32.39 0.88
CA LEU A 639 2.01 -31.12 0.59
C LEU A 639 0.74 -31.29 -0.23
N SER A 640 0.72 -32.17 -1.23
CA SER A 640 -0.44 -32.39 -2.10
C SER A 640 -1.57 -33.13 -1.38
N GLU A 641 -1.26 -34.09 -0.51
CA GLU A 641 -2.25 -34.77 0.33
C GLU A 641 -2.90 -33.79 1.33
N LYS A 642 -2.11 -32.86 1.87
CA LYS A 642 -2.60 -31.90 2.89
C LYS A 642 -3.37 -30.73 2.31
N TYR A 643 -2.87 -30.12 1.24
CA TYR A 643 -3.42 -28.88 0.69
C TYR A 643 -4.22 -29.09 -0.60
N GLY A 644 -4.17 -30.29 -1.20
CA GLY A 644 -4.78 -30.59 -2.48
C GLY A 644 -4.03 -29.96 -3.66
N THR A 645 -4.56 -30.20 -4.86
CA THR A 645 -4.11 -29.57 -6.10
C THR A 645 -5.30 -28.94 -6.82
N ASP A 646 -5.04 -27.95 -7.66
CA ASP A 646 -6.07 -27.30 -8.49
C ASP A 646 -6.33 -28.05 -9.81
N GLY A 647 -5.91 -29.32 -9.88
CA GLY A 647 -5.88 -30.11 -11.11
C GLY A 647 -4.58 -29.99 -11.91
N SER A 648 -3.65 -29.12 -11.52
CA SER A 648 -2.33 -29.06 -12.16
C SER A 648 -1.55 -30.37 -11.96
N PRO A 649 -1.00 -30.96 -13.04
CA PRO A 649 -0.25 -32.20 -12.92
C PRO A 649 1.07 -32.01 -12.14
N PRO A 650 1.52 -33.05 -11.43
CA PRO A 650 2.85 -33.07 -10.84
C PRO A 650 3.90 -32.99 -11.94
N PHE A 651 4.96 -32.21 -11.73
CA PHE A 651 6.01 -32.01 -12.72
C PHE A 651 7.36 -32.54 -12.21
N LEU A 652 7.92 -33.55 -12.86
CA LEU A 652 9.20 -34.14 -12.50
C LEU A 652 10.35 -33.19 -12.86
N ALA A 653 11.25 -32.95 -11.92
CA ALA A 653 12.45 -32.15 -12.12
C ALA A 653 13.48 -32.95 -12.93
N SER A 654 13.68 -32.59 -14.20
CA SER A 654 14.74 -33.16 -15.04
C SER A 654 16.04 -32.37 -14.90
N SER A 655 17.19 -33.06 -14.80
CA SER A 655 18.52 -32.45 -14.78
C SER A 655 18.96 -31.86 -16.13
N ASN A 656 18.35 -32.30 -17.23
CA ASN A 656 18.85 -32.03 -18.59
C ASN A 656 18.02 -30.99 -19.37
N GLY A 657 17.33 -30.09 -18.67
CA GLY A 657 16.49 -29.06 -19.28
C GLY A 657 15.24 -29.65 -19.94
N THR A 658 14.08 -29.45 -19.35
CA THR A 658 12.84 -29.96 -19.95
C THR A 658 12.44 -29.07 -21.14
N PRO A 659 12.19 -29.64 -22.33
CA PRO A 659 11.82 -28.86 -23.50
C PRO A 659 10.47 -28.18 -23.29
N ALA A 660 10.29 -27.06 -23.97
CA ALA A 660 9.04 -26.30 -23.95
C ALA A 660 7.90 -27.08 -24.63
N CYS A 661 6.65 -26.74 -24.36
CA CYS A 661 5.49 -27.42 -24.94
C CYS A 661 5.44 -27.29 -26.47
N MET A 662 5.66 -28.40 -27.16
CA MET A 662 5.61 -28.49 -28.63
C MET A 662 4.24 -28.10 -29.20
N ILE A 663 3.14 -28.47 -28.52
CA ILE A 663 1.78 -28.14 -28.97
C ILE A 663 1.57 -26.62 -28.92
N CYS A 664 1.86 -25.99 -27.77
CA CYS A 664 1.79 -24.53 -27.66
C CYS A 664 2.75 -23.81 -28.62
N GLN A 665 3.85 -24.46 -29.02
CA GLN A 665 4.81 -23.87 -29.95
C GLN A 665 4.22 -23.86 -31.35
N GLN A 666 3.59 -24.97 -31.74
CA GLN A 666 2.87 -25.07 -33.00
C GLN A 666 1.71 -24.07 -33.07
N ASP A 667 0.93 -23.95 -31.99
CA ASP A 667 -0.20 -23.01 -31.93
C ASP A 667 0.27 -21.56 -32.06
N GLU A 668 1.36 -21.16 -31.38
CA GLU A 668 1.91 -19.81 -31.50
C GLU A 668 2.46 -19.56 -32.92
N MET A 669 3.10 -20.54 -33.56
CA MET A 669 3.54 -20.43 -34.96
C MET A 669 2.38 -20.23 -35.92
N LEU A 670 1.27 -20.95 -35.74
CA LEU A 670 0.05 -20.81 -36.53
C LEU A 670 -0.61 -19.44 -36.30
N LEU A 671 -0.69 -18.99 -35.05
CA LEU A 671 -1.20 -17.66 -34.71
C LEU A 671 -0.34 -16.55 -35.32
N GLU A 672 0.98 -16.68 -35.26
CA GLU A 672 1.90 -15.72 -35.86
C GLU A 672 1.81 -15.70 -37.39
N HIS A 673 1.61 -16.86 -38.02
CA HIS A 673 1.31 -16.93 -39.46
C HIS A 673 -0.01 -16.20 -39.78
N ARG A 674 -1.07 -16.42 -38.98
CA ARG A 674 -2.35 -15.71 -39.11
C ARG A 674 -2.19 -14.20 -38.95
N ARG A 675 -1.45 -13.73 -37.94
CA ARG A 675 -1.17 -12.28 -37.73
C ARG A 675 -0.51 -11.66 -38.96
N ARG A 676 0.50 -12.32 -39.53
CA ARG A 676 1.17 -11.82 -40.74
C ARG A 676 0.25 -11.79 -41.95
N LYS A 677 -0.53 -12.86 -42.15
CA LYS A 677 -1.49 -12.95 -43.24
C LYS A 677 -2.53 -11.84 -43.15
N GLU A 678 -3.19 -11.68 -42.01
CA GLU A 678 -4.20 -10.63 -41.80
C GLU A 678 -3.64 -9.23 -41.99
N LYS A 679 -2.41 -8.97 -41.53
CA LYS A 679 -1.75 -7.68 -41.76
C LYS A 679 -1.56 -7.41 -43.26
N ILE A 680 -1.01 -8.37 -44.01
CA ILE A 680 -0.79 -8.24 -45.45
C ILE A 680 -2.11 -8.06 -46.21
N ASP A 681 -3.13 -8.85 -45.85
CA ASP A 681 -4.44 -8.78 -46.48
C ASP A 681 -5.08 -7.40 -46.24
N ILE A 682 -5.09 -6.90 -45.00
CA ILE A 682 -5.64 -5.58 -44.68
C ILE A 682 -4.83 -4.46 -45.35
N ASP A 683 -3.50 -4.52 -45.36
CA ASP A 683 -2.67 -3.51 -46.03
C ASP A 683 -2.94 -3.46 -47.55
N ARG A 684 -3.29 -4.60 -48.17
CA ARG A 684 -3.70 -4.67 -49.59
C ARG A 684 -5.14 -4.17 -49.83
N LEU A 685 -6.07 -4.52 -48.95
CA LEU A 685 -7.50 -4.19 -49.10
C LEU A 685 -7.79 -2.74 -48.71
N ASN A 686 -6.96 -2.14 -47.86
CA ASN A 686 -7.05 -0.75 -47.44
C ASN A 686 -6.47 0.19 -48.51
N SER A 687 -7.06 0.21 -49.71
CA SER A 687 -6.68 1.14 -50.77
C SER A 687 -7.14 2.56 -50.45
N LYS A 688 -6.29 3.55 -50.79
CA LYS A 688 -6.65 4.97 -50.74
C LYS A 688 -7.55 5.40 -51.90
N ASP A 689 -7.61 4.60 -52.95
CA ASP A 689 -8.52 4.76 -54.09
C ASP A 689 -9.86 4.12 -53.76
N ILE A 690 -10.66 4.82 -52.97
CA ILE A 690 -12.07 4.50 -52.76
C ILE A 690 -12.82 5.27 -53.83
N GLY A 691 -13.58 4.57 -54.69
CA GLY A 691 -14.42 5.22 -55.69
C GLY A 691 -15.34 6.26 -55.03
N ARG A 692 -15.60 7.39 -55.67
CA ARG A 692 -16.36 8.53 -55.09
C ARG A 692 -17.78 8.17 -54.58
N GLU A 693 -18.27 6.95 -54.85
CA GLU A 693 -19.60 6.45 -54.49
C GLU A 693 -19.61 5.19 -53.61
N GLU A 694 -18.45 4.68 -53.16
CA GLU A 694 -18.43 3.48 -52.31
C GLU A 694 -18.82 3.79 -50.86
N PRO A 695 -19.71 2.99 -50.25
CA PRO A 695 -20.17 3.23 -48.89
C PRO A 695 -19.12 2.86 -47.84
N TRP A 696 -19.16 3.57 -46.71
CA TRP A 696 -18.27 3.39 -45.57
C TRP A 696 -18.92 2.56 -44.47
N TYR A 697 -18.14 1.65 -43.89
CA TYR A 697 -18.59 0.79 -42.80
C TYR A 697 -18.01 1.31 -41.48
N MET A 698 -18.87 1.55 -40.50
CA MET A 698 -18.46 2.02 -39.18
C MET A 698 -18.05 0.84 -38.30
N ILE A 699 -16.92 0.98 -37.63
CA ILE A 699 -16.37 -0.04 -36.75
C ILE A 699 -15.94 0.56 -35.41
N SER A 700 -16.20 -0.15 -34.32
CA SER A 700 -15.81 0.27 -32.98
C SER A 700 -14.29 0.44 -32.88
N THR A 701 -13.83 1.59 -32.39
CA THR A 701 -12.39 1.80 -32.12
C THR A 701 -11.88 0.86 -31.05
N THR A 702 -12.74 0.42 -30.11
CA THR A 702 -12.37 -0.54 -29.07
C THR A 702 -12.01 -1.88 -29.71
N TRP A 703 -12.85 -2.38 -30.61
CA TRP A 703 -12.58 -3.62 -31.33
C TRP A 703 -11.37 -3.48 -32.27
N LEU A 704 -11.29 -2.39 -33.04
CA LEU A 704 -10.17 -2.14 -33.95
C LEU A 704 -8.83 -2.09 -33.20
N LYS A 705 -8.81 -1.51 -31.99
CA LYS A 705 -7.63 -1.54 -31.11
C LYS A 705 -7.26 -2.96 -30.69
N CYS A 706 -8.24 -3.81 -30.34
CA CYS A 706 -7.99 -5.22 -30.04
C CYS A 706 -7.38 -5.96 -31.23
N TRP A 707 -7.86 -5.69 -32.45
CA TRP A 707 -7.27 -6.26 -33.66
C TRP A 707 -5.84 -5.78 -33.91
N HIS A 708 -5.57 -4.47 -33.78
CA HIS A 708 -4.19 -3.96 -33.87
C HIS A 708 -3.27 -4.58 -32.80
N ILE A 709 -3.79 -4.82 -31.59
CA ILE A 709 -3.08 -5.53 -30.52
C ILE A 709 -2.75 -6.96 -30.93
N PHE A 710 -3.71 -7.69 -31.52
CA PHE A 710 -3.49 -9.04 -32.03
C PHE A 710 -2.37 -9.08 -33.07
N ILE A 711 -2.39 -8.18 -34.06
CA ILE A 711 -1.33 -8.08 -35.08
C ILE A 711 0.04 -7.79 -34.44
N ALA A 712 0.08 -7.07 -33.33
CA ALA A 712 1.30 -6.78 -32.57
C ALA A 712 1.74 -7.91 -31.60
N GLY A 713 1.18 -9.12 -31.72
CA GLY A 713 1.51 -10.27 -30.86
C GLY A 713 0.59 -10.46 -29.66
N GLY A 714 -0.53 -9.74 -29.62
CA GLY A 714 -1.54 -9.82 -28.56
C GLY A 714 -2.53 -10.97 -28.73
N LEU A 715 -3.55 -10.97 -27.87
CA LEU A 715 -4.65 -11.95 -27.92
C LEU A 715 -5.55 -11.73 -29.14
N LEU A 716 -6.14 -12.82 -29.64
CA LEU A 716 -7.11 -12.78 -30.72
C LEU A 716 -8.30 -11.88 -30.34
N PRO A 717 -8.76 -10.97 -31.22
CA PRO A 717 -9.94 -10.17 -30.92
C PRO A 717 -11.19 -11.07 -31.00
N GLY A 718 -12.20 -10.75 -30.19
CA GLY A 718 -13.52 -11.38 -30.27
C GLY A 718 -14.30 -10.94 -31.52
N SER A 719 -15.60 -11.23 -31.55
CA SER A 719 -16.49 -10.73 -32.60
C SER A 719 -16.57 -9.20 -32.60
N ILE A 720 -16.84 -8.60 -33.77
CA ILE A 720 -17.03 -7.15 -33.89
C ILE A 720 -18.22 -6.73 -33.03
N ASP A 721 -18.04 -5.74 -32.16
CA ASP A 721 -19.12 -5.17 -31.35
C ASP A 721 -19.25 -3.66 -31.61
N ASN A 722 -20.27 -3.31 -32.39
CA ASN A 722 -20.61 -1.95 -32.75
C ASN A 722 -21.68 -1.33 -31.85
N THR A 723 -22.20 -2.05 -30.86
CA THR A 723 -23.27 -1.55 -29.97
C THR A 723 -22.82 -0.36 -29.12
N ILE A 724 -21.51 -0.20 -28.89
CA ILE A 724 -20.93 0.84 -28.06
C ILE A 724 -21.29 2.28 -28.51
N PHE A 725 -21.46 2.49 -29.81
CA PHE A 725 -21.81 3.80 -30.38
C PHE A 725 -23.27 3.88 -30.86
N LEU A 726 -24.08 2.86 -30.55
CA LEU A 726 -25.49 2.76 -30.94
C LEU A 726 -26.43 2.73 -29.72
N ARG A 727 -27.62 3.26 -29.89
CA ARG A 727 -28.74 3.12 -28.96
C ARG A 727 -29.45 1.78 -29.20
N GLU A 728 -30.38 1.42 -28.31
CA GLU A 728 -31.18 0.19 -28.43
C GLU A 728 -32.02 0.16 -29.72
N ASP A 729 -32.36 1.33 -30.28
CA ASP A 729 -33.07 1.49 -31.56
C ASP A 729 -32.16 1.41 -32.80
N GLY A 730 -30.87 1.09 -32.64
CA GLY A 730 -29.88 1.01 -33.72
C GLY A 730 -29.40 2.37 -34.25
N LYS A 731 -29.85 3.50 -33.69
CA LYS A 731 -29.39 4.84 -34.09
C LYS A 731 -28.08 5.23 -33.38
N PRO A 732 -27.26 6.10 -33.98
CA PRO A 732 -26.08 6.65 -33.32
C PRO A 732 -26.39 7.32 -31.98
N ARG A 733 -25.58 7.04 -30.95
CA ARG A 733 -25.59 7.82 -29.70
C ARG A 733 -25.08 9.24 -29.97
N SER A 734 -25.65 10.23 -29.29
CA SER A 734 -25.17 11.61 -29.36
C SER A 734 -23.76 11.76 -28.76
N GLY A 735 -22.92 12.59 -29.36
CA GLY A 735 -21.57 12.90 -28.85
C GLY A 735 -20.48 11.88 -29.19
N MET A 736 -20.79 10.86 -29.99
CA MET A 736 -19.79 9.95 -30.56
C MET A 736 -18.84 10.71 -31.49
N ARG A 737 -17.55 10.33 -31.47
CA ARG A 737 -16.46 11.03 -32.19
C ARG A 737 -15.59 10.02 -32.91
N ARG A 738 -15.31 10.29 -34.20
CA ARG A 738 -14.42 9.47 -35.03
C ARG A 738 -13.01 9.42 -34.43
N GLY A 739 -12.37 8.26 -34.47
CA GLY A 739 -11.04 8.01 -33.88
C GLY A 739 -11.02 7.81 -32.36
N ILE A 740 -12.09 8.22 -31.64
CA ILE A 740 -12.24 7.96 -30.22
C ILE A 740 -13.18 6.78 -29.98
N HIS A 741 -14.38 6.80 -30.58
CA HIS A 741 -15.44 5.81 -30.34
C HIS A 741 -15.67 4.86 -31.53
N TYR A 742 -15.58 5.39 -32.75
CA TYR A 742 -15.73 4.61 -33.99
C TYR A 742 -14.68 5.04 -35.03
N SER A 743 -14.42 4.17 -35.98
CA SER A 743 -13.63 4.42 -37.19
C SER A 743 -14.46 4.03 -38.41
N ALA A 744 -13.99 4.42 -39.60
CA ALA A 744 -14.61 4.08 -40.87
C ALA A 744 -13.63 3.22 -41.68
N VAL A 745 -14.11 2.12 -42.26
CA VAL A 745 -13.35 1.24 -43.15
C VAL A 745 -14.10 1.07 -44.47
N ASN A 746 -13.36 0.74 -45.54
CA ASN A 746 -13.97 0.44 -46.83
C ASN A 746 -14.66 -0.94 -46.82
N VAL A 747 -15.51 -1.20 -47.82
CA VAL A 747 -16.28 -2.45 -47.92
C VAL A 747 -15.39 -3.69 -47.91
N LYS A 748 -14.25 -3.66 -48.59
CA LYS A 748 -13.34 -4.81 -48.70
C LYS A 748 -12.75 -5.19 -47.33
N VAL A 749 -12.34 -4.20 -46.55
CA VAL A 749 -11.85 -4.38 -45.18
C VAL A 749 -12.97 -4.85 -44.25
N TRP A 750 -14.17 -4.29 -44.38
CA TRP A 750 -15.32 -4.74 -43.59
C TRP A 750 -15.64 -6.21 -43.84
N THR A 751 -15.80 -6.60 -45.12
CA THR A 751 -16.12 -7.98 -45.50
C THR A 751 -15.05 -8.96 -45.02
N TYR A 752 -13.77 -8.57 -45.06
CA TYR A 752 -12.70 -9.40 -44.51
C TYR A 752 -12.85 -9.63 -43.00
N PHE A 753 -13.08 -8.55 -42.23
CA PHE A 753 -13.24 -8.65 -40.78
C PHE A 753 -14.51 -9.40 -40.40
N GLU A 754 -15.63 -9.14 -41.07
CA GLU A 754 -16.89 -9.85 -40.84
C GLU A 754 -16.76 -11.34 -41.13
N HIS A 755 -16.11 -11.73 -42.22
CA HIS A 755 -15.86 -13.14 -42.53
C HIS A 755 -14.93 -13.81 -41.51
N SER A 756 -13.92 -13.09 -41.02
CA SER A 756 -12.90 -13.66 -40.12
C SER A 756 -13.31 -13.68 -38.65
N TYR A 757 -14.19 -12.77 -38.22
CA TYR A 757 -14.53 -12.55 -36.80
C TYR A 757 -16.02 -12.53 -36.51
N GLY A 758 -16.88 -12.34 -37.52
CA GLY A 758 -18.31 -12.14 -37.34
C GLY A 758 -18.66 -10.94 -36.45
N GLY A 759 -19.89 -10.92 -35.94
CA GLY A 759 -20.38 -9.91 -35.02
C GLY A 759 -21.29 -8.88 -35.68
N GLY A 760 -21.33 -7.67 -35.12
CA GLY A 760 -22.19 -6.58 -35.59
C GLY A 760 -22.60 -5.61 -34.47
N PRO A 761 -23.69 -4.84 -34.68
CA PRO A 761 -24.44 -4.71 -35.92
C PRO A 761 -23.67 -3.96 -37.03
N ILE A 762 -24.01 -4.24 -38.28
CA ILE A 762 -23.46 -3.56 -39.46
C ILE A 762 -24.01 -2.13 -39.51
N VAL A 763 -23.12 -1.14 -39.70
CA VAL A 763 -23.53 0.27 -39.83
C VAL A 763 -22.85 0.87 -41.05
N VAL A 764 -23.66 1.19 -42.06
CA VAL A 764 -23.19 1.68 -43.37
C VAL A 764 -23.56 3.14 -43.58
N ARG A 765 -22.64 3.93 -44.12
CA ARG A 765 -22.75 5.39 -44.24
C ARG A 765 -22.18 5.88 -45.57
N ALA A 766 -22.79 6.92 -46.14
CA ALA A 766 -22.31 7.52 -47.38
C ALA A 766 -20.93 8.17 -47.23
N PHE A 767 -20.62 8.72 -46.05
CA PHE A 767 -19.35 9.36 -45.74
C PHE A 767 -18.68 8.69 -44.53
N PRO A 768 -17.37 8.88 -44.30
CA PRO A 768 -16.65 8.33 -43.15
C PRO A 768 -17.00 9.08 -41.85
N ASP A 769 -18.29 9.22 -41.58
CA ASP A 769 -18.89 9.84 -40.40
C ASP A 769 -20.18 9.08 -40.01
N LEU A 770 -20.29 8.72 -38.74
CA LEU A 770 -21.40 7.96 -38.17
C LEU A 770 -22.76 8.69 -38.30
N TYR A 771 -22.75 10.02 -38.33
CA TYR A 771 -23.96 10.84 -38.48
C TYR A 771 -24.29 11.18 -39.92
N SER A 772 -23.50 10.72 -40.90
CA SER A 772 -23.84 10.91 -42.31
C SER A 772 -25.12 10.14 -42.67
N PRO A 773 -25.80 10.50 -43.77
CA PRO A 773 -26.92 9.68 -44.25
C PRO A 773 -26.44 8.26 -44.63
N PRO A 774 -27.36 7.28 -44.60
CA PRO A 774 -27.15 5.99 -45.27
C PRO A 774 -26.86 6.19 -46.77
N PRO A 775 -26.22 5.22 -47.44
CA PRO A 775 -26.01 5.28 -48.89
C PRO A 775 -27.35 5.40 -49.62
N SER A 776 -27.38 6.12 -50.74
CA SER A 776 -28.59 6.40 -51.53
C SER A 776 -29.25 5.18 -52.19
N ASN A 777 -28.67 3.99 -52.04
CA ASN A 777 -29.20 2.70 -52.53
C ASN A 777 -29.22 1.65 -51.39
N SER A 778 -29.93 1.94 -50.29
CA SER A 778 -30.25 0.94 -49.26
C SER A 778 -31.65 0.40 -49.44
#